data_AF-A0A356D3D9-F1
#
_entry.id   AF-A0A356D3D9-F1
#
_cell.length_a   1.000
_cell.length_b   1.000
_cell.length_c   1.000
_cell.angle_alpha   90.00
_cell.angle_beta   90.00
_cell.angle_gamma   90.00
#
_symmetry.space_group_name_H-M   'P 1'
#
loop_
_entity.id
_entity.type
_entity.pdbx_description
1 polymer ?
#
loop_
_entity_poly.entity_id
_entity_poly.type
_entity_poly.pdbx_seq_one_letter_code
_entity_poly.pdbx_strand_id
1 'polypeptide(L)'
;MHKVNLKQSKINFQQRDIITYIQRNMFNKEIKEILAKEGERRGISNEGYCYGFVKSFLRYSASGQGGEYLNKLNTYMDIINSKNNSSNKMTEIEIDAQKYHARESLHKLIKNIVSDQQSIDKLVSISIFYSENEYPKITPGGKFNEYIIETINYNKKNSEYRFDRLYDDISKKQIDLVERYYSALFESKDFFNTPKGKMIELEPQFITLKEYFSDRLPALNYQFSDDDAAIFIEAIMLKIMDDISLRENDMDKNHGIIYNEGYSSDVKNKSYSISLEKFMSEMKLSKKNKKTVFYQFNSEAHAMAITVKYEPVSNSWVYSFFDPNTGLMKFHDQDDFFNYLKEKVKTNSKNYEFSVLDNGDYEVNITEFTIDKNAVKGGYLTDSSTEDIARTKNRLLSERAVSIFLDVNKKYKLSYESYDPQNQIMSLKLNFDGKFIKIHTNCIDGADLYVKLKNNLSLLSKLENDIFISEDNYQLFNIDNNVDLSKLSTETRIIDKLLGKPFDRLDVGFNDVYQSYIKEPHPKPAVGEQTPLTNYIDNWTNPFDSQKELSAFPKENTKLVNASEFDHNVVIQIGYDDTIGRTTANAMSKHPNKTTVIQFDVASQQWKVLQGDLDAKISGKIRWIVTGHGQYTYTQKETLYEGSTSKQFSEGMIYLKNSVLTQYQPDKVVLIGCNLARGGVNQNFALKTSIELSKNDFNVPLVAYNRLVGNTISGKKVFWPIGREGHY
;
A
#
# COMPACT_ATOMS: atom_id res chain seq x y z
N MET A 1 14.10 -28.17 -1.59
CA MET A 1 14.23 -26.83 -2.21
C MET A 1 14.32 -26.99 -3.73
N HIS A 2 13.22 -26.81 -4.46
CA HIS A 2 13.27 -26.65 -5.90
C HIS A 2 13.39 -25.15 -6.20
N LYS A 3 14.56 -24.70 -6.67
CA LYS A 3 14.69 -23.38 -7.31
C LYS A 3 13.91 -23.44 -8.62
N VAL A 4 12.71 -22.86 -8.64
CA VAL A 4 12.04 -22.53 -9.91
C VAL A 4 12.89 -21.44 -10.56
N ASN A 5 13.72 -21.83 -11.52
CA ASN A 5 14.51 -20.91 -12.33
C ASN A 5 13.58 -20.31 -13.40
N LEU A 6 12.71 -19.37 -13.01
CA LEU A 6 11.94 -18.58 -13.96
C LEU A 6 12.93 -17.65 -14.69
N LYS A 7 13.42 -18.10 -15.86
CA LYS A 7 14.30 -17.29 -16.74
C LYS A 7 13.70 -15.92 -17.09
N GLN A 8 12.37 -15.82 -17.05
CA GLN A 8 11.61 -14.61 -17.32
C GLN A 8 10.34 -14.54 -16.45
N SER A 9 9.90 -13.33 -16.12
CA SER A 9 8.58 -13.08 -15.51
C SER A 9 7.90 -11.90 -16.18
N LYS A 10 6.55 -11.92 -16.22
CA LYS A 10 5.73 -10.91 -16.90
C LYS A 10 4.64 -10.38 -15.98
N ILE A 11 4.43 -9.06 -16.00
CA ILE A 11 3.23 -8.41 -15.47
C ILE A 11 2.48 -7.84 -16.66
N ASN A 12 1.26 -8.33 -16.89
CA ASN A 12 0.39 -7.78 -17.95
C ASN A 12 -0.11 -6.40 -17.52
N PHE A 13 -0.04 -5.42 -18.42
CA PHE A 13 -0.58 -4.09 -18.22
C PHE A 13 -0.86 -3.46 -19.58
N GLN A 14 -1.95 -2.71 -19.70
CA GLN A 14 -2.28 -1.92 -20.89
C GLN A 14 -2.79 -0.55 -20.48
N GLN A 15 -2.10 0.51 -20.90
CA GLN A 15 -2.50 1.89 -20.63
C GLN A 15 -3.92 2.20 -21.14
N ARG A 16 -4.37 1.50 -22.18
CA ARG A 16 -5.71 1.66 -22.76
C ARG A 16 -6.84 1.44 -21.75
N ASP A 17 -6.64 0.58 -20.76
CA ASP A 17 -7.66 0.32 -19.73
C ASP A 17 -7.87 1.56 -18.86
N ILE A 18 -6.77 2.22 -18.48
CA ILE A 18 -6.80 3.47 -17.71
C ILE A 18 -7.31 4.63 -18.54
N ILE A 19 -6.89 4.74 -19.80
CA ILE A 19 -7.40 5.75 -20.74
C ILE A 19 -8.92 5.62 -20.88
N THR A 20 -9.41 4.41 -21.09
CA THR A 20 -10.85 4.12 -21.21
C THR A 20 -11.59 4.49 -19.94
N TYR A 21 -10.99 4.24 -18.76
CA TYR A 21 -11.54 4.67 -17.48
C TYR A 21 -11.66 6.20 -17.39
N ILE A 22 -10.62 6.94 -17.73
CA ILE A 22 -10.61 8.42 -17.74
C ILE A 22 -11.68 8.94 -18.70
N GLN A 23 -11.77 8.39 -19.91
CA GLN A 23 -12.76 8.75 -20.93
C GLN A 23 -14.20 8.57 -20.43
N ARG A 24 -14.50 7.40 -19.85
CA ARG A 24 -15.84 7.12 -19.32
C ARG A 24 -16.22 8.01 -18.14
N ASN A 25 -15.24 8.55 -17.43
CA ASN A 25 -15.44 9.35 -16.22
C ASN A 25 -15.07 10.82 -16.42
N MET A 26 -14.93 11.32 -17.65
CA MET A 26 -14.47 12.69 -17.93
C MET A 26 -15.35 13.81 -17.34
N PHE A 27 -16.61 13.51 -17.04
CA PHE A 27 -17.54 14.43 -16.39
C PHE A 27 -17.60 14.28 -14.87
N ASN A 28 -16.96 13.26 -14.29
CA ASN A 28 -16.78 13.14 -12.85
C ASN A 28 -15.94 14.34 -12.37
N LYS A 29 -16.35 14.96 -11.26
CA LYS A 29 -15.71 16.17 -10.73
C LYS A 29 -14.19 15.99 -10.50
N GLU A 30 -13.77 14.87 -9.92
CA GLU A 30 -12.36 14.62 -9.58
C GLU A 30 -11.51 14.40 -10.83
N ILE A 31 -11.98 13.57 -11.76
CA ILE A 31 -11.30 13.37 -13.04
C ILE A 31 -11.25 14.69 -13.81
N LYS A 32 -12.36 15.41 -13.88
CA LYS A 32 -12.42 16.73 -14.51
C LYS A 32 -11.43 17.71 -13.86
N GLU A 33 -11.27 17.68 -12.54
CA GLU A 33 -10.27 18.48 -11.84
C GLU A 33 -8.84 18.06 -12.17
N ILE A 34 -8.55 16.76 -12.28
CA ILE A 34 -7.24 16.25 -12.72
C ILE A 34 -6.94 16.77 -14.13
N LEU A 35 -7.86 16.55 -15.08
CA LEU A 35 -7.67 16.99 -16.46
C LEU A 35 -7.58 18.52 -16.55
N ALA A 36 -8.42 19.26 -15.83
CA ALA A 36 -8.45 20.72 -15.89
C ALA A 36 -7.30 21.44 -15.17
N LYS A 37 -6.83 20.92 -14.03
CA LYS A 37 -5.69 21.52 -13.28
C LYS A 37 -4.39 21.31 -14.02
N GLU A 38 -4.24 20.17 -14.69
CA GLU A 38 -3.01 19.87 -15.41
C GLU A 38 -3.03 20.52 -16.81
N GLY A 39 -4.20 20.66 -17.45
CA GLY A 39 -4.37 21.42 -18.70
C GLY A 39 -4.94 20.64 -19.89
N GLU A 40 -5.47 19.43 -19.70
CA GLU A 40 -6.13 18.66 -20.75
C GLU A 40 -7.48 19.27 -21.12
N ARG A 41 -7.52 19.95 -22.26
CA ARG A 41 -8.76 20.19 -23.01
C ARG A 41 -8.72 19.78 -24.47
N ARG A 42 -7.57 19.31 -24.99
CA ARG A 42 -7.63 18.36 -26.11
C ARG A 42 -8.42 17.17 -25.58
N GLY A 43 -9.42 16.69 -26.33
CA GLY A 43 -10.06 15.42 -25.99
C GLY A 43 -8.96 14.39 -25.69
N ILE A 44 -9.16 13.61 -24.63
CA ILE A 44 -8.20 12.60 -24.12
C ILE A 44 -7.40 12.04 -25.28
N SER A 45 -6.07 12.20 -25.25
CA SER A 45 -5.24 11.95 -26.42
C SER A 45 -5.55 10.55 -26.97
N ASN A 46 -5.80 10.47 -28.28
CA ASN A 46 -5.88 9.18 -28.95
C ASN A 46 -4.50 8.48 -28.98
N GLU A 47 -3.44 9.22 -28.63
CA GLU A 47 -2.02 8.84 -28.67
C GLU A 47 -1.54 8.18 -27.34
N GLY A 48 -2.29 8.33 -26.25
CA GLY A 48 -2.01 7.68 -24.95
C GLY A 48 -1.21 8.54 -23.97
N TYR A 49 -0.91 7.96 -22.79
CA TYR A 49 -0.14 8.60 -21.71
C TYR A 49 1.21 7.88 -21.47
N CYS A 50 1.86 7.43 -22.55
CA CYS A 50 3.03 6.55 -22.45
C CYS A 50 4.18 7.17 -21.63
N TYR A 51 4.46 8.46 -21.81
CA TYR A 51 5.49 9.17 -21.05
C TYR A 51 5.15 9.24 -19.56
N GLY A 52 3.89 9.55 -19.22
CA GLY A 52 3.44 9.61 -17.84
C GLY A 52 3.54 8.27 -17.12
N PHE A 53 3.17 7.17 -17.78
CA PHE A 53 3.32 5.82 -17.25
C PHE A 53 4.79 5.43 -17.08
N VAL A 54 5.65 5.74 -18.05
CA VAL A 54 7.09 5.46 -17.99
C VAL A 54 7.75 6.20 -16.83
N LYS A 55 7.50 7.51 -16.70
CA LYS A 55 8.03 8.32 -15.60
C LYS A 55 7.59 7.78 -14.24
N SER A 56 6.29 7.51 -14.08
CA SER A 56 5.76 6.92 -12.84
C SER A 56 6.40 5.56 -12.54
N PHE A 57 6.52 4.68 -13.54
CA PHE A 57 7.16 3.38 -13.38
C PHE A 57 8.62 3.49 -12.96
N LEU A 58 9.40 4.41 -13.55
CA LEU A 58 10.80 4.64 -13.19
C LEU A 58 10.94 5.14 -11.75
N ARG A 59 10.10 6.10 -11.33
CA ARG A 59 10.05 6.61 -9.96
C ARG A 59 9.79 5.49 -8.94
N TYR A 60 8.78 4.65 -9.16
CA TYR A 60 8.52 3.51 -8.27
C TYR A 60 9.58 2.41 -8.40
N SER A 61 10.24 2.26 -9.55
CA SER A 61 11.35 1.31 -9.70
C SER A 61 12.56 1.68 -8.86
N ALA A 62 12.79 2.97 -8.63
CA ALA A 62 13.86 3.47 -7.78
C ALA A 62 13.76 2.99 -6.33
N SER A 63 12.54 2.90 -5.81
CA SER A 63 12.22 2.33 -4.50
C SER A 63 12.01 0.81 -4.53
N GLY A 64 12.24 0.14 -5.67
CA GLY A 64 12.05 -1.30 -5.85
C GLY A 64 10.59 -1.74 -6.05
N GLN A 65 9.67 -0.80 -6.22
CA GLN A 65 8.22 -1.01 -6.30
C GLN A 65 7.64 -0.92 -7.72
N GLY A 66 8.46 -0.82 -8.78
CA GLY A 66 7.98 -0.66 -10.16
C GLY A 66 6.98 -1.73 -10.62
N GLY A 67 7.20 -2.99 -10.23
CA GLY A 67 6.23 -4.07 -10.51
C GLY A 67 4.98 -4.01 -9.63
N GLU A 68 5.13 -3.61 -8.37
CA GLU A 68 4.01 -3.42 -7.43
C GLU A 68 3.08 -2.30 -7.89
N TYR A 69 3.64 -1.21 -8.42
CA TYR A 69 2.90 -0.09 -9.00
C TYR A 69 1.93 -0.56 -10.09
N LEU A 70 2.42 -1.37 -11.04
CA LEU A 70 1.58 -1.91 -12.12
C LEU A 70 0.51 -2.86 -11.59
N ASN A 71 0.87 -3.73 -10.64
CA ASN A 71 -0.09 -4.63 -9.99
C ASN A 71 -1.20 -3.86 -9.26
N LYS A 72 -0.87 -2.75 -8.59
CA LYS A 72 -1.87 -1.89 -7.93
C LYS A 72 -2.81 -1.23 -8.92
N LEU A 73 -2.30 -0.70 -10.04
CA LEU A 73 -3.15 -0.15 -11.10
C LEU A 73 -4.16 -1.18 -11.61
N ASN A 74 -3.69 -2.40 -11.92
CA ASN A 74 -4.56 -3.50 -12.35
C ASN A 74 -5.57 -3.87 -11.26
N THR A 75 -5.11 -4.03 -10.02
CA THR A 75 -5.96 -4.41 -8.88
C THR A 75 -7.07 -3.39 -8.64
N TYR A 76 -6.76 -2.09 -8.69
CA TYR A 76 -7.77 -1.05 -8.54
C TYR A 76 -8.79 -1.09 -9.68
N MET A 77 -8.33 -1.27 -10.92
CA MET A 77 -9.23 -1.43 -12.07
C MET A 77 -10.14 -2.65 -11.94
N ASP A 78 -9.59 -3.79 -11.50
CA ASP A 78 -10.36 -5.01 -11.28
C ASP A 78 -11.42 -4.82 -10.19
N ILE A 79 -11.06 -4.18 -9.07
CA ILE A 79 -12.02 -3.86 -7.99
C ILE A 79 -13.11 -2.94 -8.53
N ILE A 80 -12.76 -1.87 -9.23
CA ILE A 80 -13.70 -0.88 -9.77
C ILE A 80 -14.68 -1.54 -10.75
N ASN A 81 -14.18 -2.41 -11.63
CA ASN A 81 -14.95 -3.06 -12.68
C ASN A 81 -15.68 -4.33 -12.22
N SER A 82 -15.39 -4.83 -11.02
CA SER A 82 -16.03 -6.03 -10.49
C SER A 82 -17.56 -5.92 -10.50
N LYS A 83 -18.25 -6.94 -11.02
CA LYS A 83 -19.72 -6.99 -10.96
C LYS A 83 -20.15 -7.45 -9.56
N ASN A 84 -21.08 -6.71 -8.95
CA ASN A 84 -21.70 -7.16 -7.72
C ASN A 84 -23.01 -7.88 -8.04
N ASN A 85 -23.03 -9.20 -7.84
CA ASN A 85 -24.23 -10.03 -7.98
C ASN A 85 -24.79 -10.48 -6.61
N SER A 86 -24.27 -9.93 -5.51
CA SER A 86 -24.71 -10.30 -4.16
C SER A 86 -26.10 -9.76 -3.88
N SER A 87 -27.00 -10.63 -3.42
CA SER A 87 -28.28 -10.23 -2.82
C SER A 87 -28.17 -9.82 -1.35
N ASN A 88 -26.99 -10.00 -0.73
CA ASN A 88 -26.71 -9.60 0.64
C ASN A 88 -26.24 -8.14 0.70
N LYS A 89 -27.04 -7.29 1.36
CA LYS A 89 -26.77 -5.85 1.57
C LYS A 89 -25.43 -5.57 2.27
N MET A 90 -25.01 -6.41 3.22
CA MET A 90 -23.72 -6.21 3.91
C MET A 90 -22.54 -6.38 2.98
N THR A 91 -22.59 -7.42 2.15
CA THR A 91 -21.57 -7.68 1.12
C THR A 91 -21.58 -6.59 0.05
N GLU A 92 -22.75 -6.08 -0.33
CA GLU A 92 -22.85 -4.95 -1.26
C GLU A 92 -22.17 -3.68 -0.72
N ILE A 93 -22.40 -3.33 0.55
CA ILE A 93 -21.74 -2.17 1.17
C ILE A 93 -20.22 -2.35 1.21
N GLU A 94 -19.74 -3.55 1.56
CA GLU A 94 -18.31 -3.84 1.60
C GLU A 94 -17.66 -3.68 0.23
N ILE A 95 -18.28 -4.22 -0.82
CA ILE A 95 -17.79 -4.07 -2.21
C ILE A 95 -17.80 -2.60 -2.61
N ASP A 96 -18.85 -1.85 -2.30
CA ASP A 96 -18.95 -0.44 -2.67
C ASP A 96 -17.93 0.45 -1.94
N ALA A 97 -17.66 0.16 -0.66
CA ALA A 97 -16.60 0.82 0.09
C ALA A 97 -15.21 0.53 -0.53
N GLN A 98 -14.93 -0.73 -0.87
CA GLN A 98 -13.69 -1.10 -1.55
C GLN A 98 -13.54 -0.40 -2.90
N LYS A 99 -14.62 -0.34 -3.70
CA LYS A 99 -14.63 0.40 -4.97
C LYS A 99 -14.38 1.88 -4.78
N TYR A 100 -14.97 2.51 -3.77
CA TYR A 100 -14.73 3.91 -3.46
C TYR A 100 -13.23 4.17 -3.20
N HIS A 101 -12.61 3.39 -2.32
CA HIS A 101 -11.19 3.51 -1.99
C HIS A 101 -10.25 3.17 -3.16
N ALA A 102 -10.60 2.18 -3.97
CA ALA A 102 -9.88 1.86 -5.18
C ALA A 102 -9.91 3.02 -6.19
N ARG A 103 -11.05 3.70 -6.36
CA ARG A 103 -11.16 4.90 -7.23
C ARG A 103 -10.28 6.04 -6.72
N GLU A 104 -10.38 6.38 -5.44
CA GLU A 104 -9.55 7.42 -4.82
C GLU A 104 -8.05 7.15 -5.01
N SER A 105 -7.63 5.91 -4.77
CA SER A 105 -6.24 5.50 -4.91
C SER A 105 -5.78 5.53 -6.37
N LEU A 106 -6.65 5.08 -7.28
CA LEU A 106 -6.39 5.15 -8.73
C LEU A 106 -6.29 6.59 -9.21
N HIS A 107 -7.19 7.48 -8.78
CA HIS A 107 -7.18 8.90 -9.15
C HIS A 107 -5.88 9.60 -8.75
N LYS A 108 -5.34 9.28 -7.56
CA LYS A 108 -4.03 9.78 -7.11
C LYS A 108 -2.90 9.35 -8.04
N LEU A 109 -2.89 8.10 -8.50
CA LEU A 109 -1.88 7.60 -9.44
C LEU A 109 -2.05 8.21 -10.83
N ILE A 110 -3.29 8.28 -11.34
CA ILE A 110 -3.63 8.89 -12.64
C ILE A 110 -3.20 10.36 -12.68
N LYS A 111 -3.39 11.10 -11.58
CA LYS A 111 -3.00 12.52 -11.54
C LYS A 111 -1.52 12.72 -11.90
N ASN A 112 -0.63 11.90 -11.34
CA ASN A 112 0.80 12.00 -11.63
C ASN A 112 1.10 11.64 -13.09
N ILE A 113 0.48 10.57 -13.61
CA ILE A 113 0.62 10.14 -15.01
C ILE A 113 0.21 11.27 -15.97
N VAL A 114 -0.96 11.88 -15.73
CA VAL A 114 -1.50 12.95 -16.57
C VAL A 114 -0.61 14.21 -16.50
N SER A 115 -0.15 14.57 -15.29
CA SER A 115 0.72 15.73 -15.09
C SER A 115 2.07 15.59 -15.82
N ASP A 116 2.71 14.42 -15.72
CA ASP A 116 3.97 14.13 -16.40
C ASP A 116 3.78 14.11 -17.92
N GLN A 117 2.73 13.45 -18.43
CA GLN A 117 2.45 13.43 -19.87
C GLN A 117 2.31 14.83 -20.43
N GLN A 118 1.52 15.67 -19.77
CA GLN A 118 1.27 17.02 -20.26
C GLN A 118 2.47 17.95 -20.14
N SER A 119 3.39 17.68 -19.22
CA SER A 119 4.63 18.44 -19.11
C SER A 119 5.53 18.15 -20.32
N ILE A 120 5.63 16.90 -20.75
CA ILE A 120 6.28 16.51 -22.01
C ILE A 120 5.56 17.10 -23.22
N ASP A 121 4.24 16.99 -23.31
CA ASP A 121 3.47 17.54 -24.44
C ASP A 121 3.70 19.06 -24.58
N LYS A 122 3.82 19.78 -23.44
CA LYS A 122 4.18 21.20 -23.39
C LYS A 122 5.57 21.45 -23.93
N LEU A 123 6.58 20.69 -23.49
CA LEU A 123 7.97 20.85 -23.94
C LEU A 123 8.10 20.59 -25.45
N VAL A 124 7.43 19.57 -25.98
CA VAL A 124 7.39 19.29 -27.42
C VAL A 124 6.70 20.42 -28.17
N SER A 125 5.53 20.88 -27.70
CA SER A 125 4.76 21.97 -28.33
C SER A 125 5.57 23.28 -28.37
N ILE A 126 6.27 23.60 -27.29
CA ILE A 126 7.17 24.77 -27.18
C ILE A 126 8.32 24.66 -28.18
N SER A 127 8.90 23.47 -28.33
CA SER A 127 10.02 23.23 -29.26
C SER A 127 9.59 23.39 -30.72
N ILE A 128 8.42 22.82 -31.09
CA ILE A 128 7.83 22.98 -32.43
C ILE A 128 7.54 24.47 -32.70
N PHE A 129 6.90 25.15 -31.75
CA PHE A 129 6.59 26.58 -31.87
C PHE A 129 7.85 27.41 -32.12
N TYR A 130 8.96 27.08 -31.46
CA TYR A 130 10.23 27.78 -31.68
C TYR A 130 10.81 27.53 -33.08
N SER A 131 10.80 26.29 -33.56
CA SER A 131 11.35 25.94 -34.87
C SER A 131 10.59 26.54 -36.05
N GLU A 132 9.32 26.90 -35.86
CA GLU A 132 8.42 27.41 -36.89
C GLU A 132 8.18 28.93 -36.80
N ASN A 133 8.93 29.66 -35.96
CA ASN A 133 8.72 31.09 -35.78
C ASN A 133 8.96 31.90 -37.06
N GLU A 134 7.95 32.63 -37.48
CA GLU A 134 8.01 33.64 -38.53
C GLU A 134 8.07 35.05 -37.91
N TYR A 135 8.92 35.91 -38.47
CA TYR A 135 9.14 37.26 -37.99
C TYR A 135 8.38 38.25 -38.90
N PRO A 136 7.39 38.99 -38.36
CA PRO A 136 6.70 40.01 -39.14
C PRO A 136 7.65 41.15 -39.51
N LYS A 137 7.32 41.92 -40.56
CA LYS A 137 8.19 43.01 -41.00
C LYS A 137 8.30 44.10 -39.92
N ILE A 138 9.52 44.46 -39.55
CA ILE A 138 9.79 45.56 -38.62
C ILE A 138 9.22 46.87 -39.17
N THR A 139 8.36 47.52 -38.38
CA THR A 139 7.77 48.83 -38.73
C THR A 139 8.73 49.96 -38.36
N PRO A 140 9.04 50.91 -39.27
CA PRO A 140 9.89 52.05 -38.95
C PRO A 140 9.36 52.84 -37.75
N GLY A 141 10.20 53.04 -36.71
CA GLY A 141 9.83 53.74 -35.49
C GLY A 141 9.03 52.91 -34.47
N GLY A 142 8.77 51.63 -34.75
CA GLY A 142 8.19 50.69 -33.79
C GLY A 142 9.14 50.40 -32.62
N LYS A 143 8.59 50.03 -31.47
CA LYS A 143 9.39 49.66 -30.29
C LYS A 143 9.71 48.19 -30.25
N PHE A 144 10.89 47.84 -29.73
CA PHE A 144 11.34 46.46 -29.65
C PHE A 144 10.37 45.55 -28.87
N ASN A 145 9.95 45.95 -27.67
CA ASN A 145 9.02 45.13 -26.86
C ASN A 145 7.66 44.92 -27.55
N GLU A 146 7.14 45.95 -28.22
CA GLU A 146 5.89 45.88 -28.98
C GLU A 146 6.05 44.91 -30.16
N TYR A 147 7.19 44.94 -30.84
CA TYR A 147 7.53 44.03 -31.94
C TYR A 147 7.66 42.56 -31.49
N ILE A 148 8.26 42.29 -30.32
CA ILE A 148 8.33 40.91 -29.79
C ILE A 148 6.94 40.38 -29.45
N ILE A 149 6.09 41.19 -28.84
CA ILE A 149 4.69 40.83 -28.54
C ILE A 149 3.90 40.61 -29.83
N GLU A 150 4.11 41.45 -30.86
CA GLU A 150 3.52 41.26 -32.19
C GLU A 150 3.96 39.94 -32.79
N THR A 151 5.24 39.61 -32.73
CA THR A 151 5.81 38.36 -33.24
C THR A 151 5.19 37.14 -32.55
N ILE A 152 5.08 37.14 -31.22
CA ILE A 152 4.41 36.06 -30.47
C ILE A 152 2.94 35.90 -30.92
N ASN A 153 2.22 37.01 -31.03
CA ASN A 153 0.81 36.99 -31.44
C ASN A 153 0.62 36.57 -32.91
N TYR A 154 1.53 36.96 -33.80
CA TYR A 154 1.55 36.57 -35.21
C TYR A 154 1.71 35.06 -35.34
N ASN A 155 2.73 34.49 -34.70
CA ASN A 155 3.01 33.06 -34.72
C ASN A 155 1.86 32.25 -34.11
N LYS A 156 1.32 32.71 -32.98
CA LYS A 156 0.11 32.11 -32.40
C LYS A 156 -1.07 32.09 -33.36
N LYS A 157 -1.33 33.19 -34.07
CA LYS A 157 -2.47 33.32 -34.99
C LYS A 157 -2.32 32.42 -36.22
N ASN A 158 -1.10 32.28 -36.75
CA ASN A 158 -0.82 31.53 -37.96
C ASN A 158 -0.54 30.05 -37.72
N SER A 159 -0.27 29.66 -36.48
CA SER A 159 -0.13 28.26 -36.10
C SER A 159 -1.38 27.44 -36.43
N GLU A 160 -1.17 26.19 -36.87
CA GLU A 160 -2.23 25.20 -36.99
C GLU A 160 -2.91 24.90 -35.63
N TYR A 161 -2.19 25.17 -34.53
CA TYR A 161 -2.64 24.98 -33.15
C TYR A 161 -3.29 26.22 -32.51
N ARG A 162 -3.60 27.27 -33.28
CA ARG A 162 -4.13 28.57 -32.77
C ARG A 162 -5.37 28.52 -31.88
N PHE A 163 -6.14 27.43 -31.90
CA PHE A 163 -7.32 27.23 -31.05
C PHE A 163 -7.05 26.39 -29.79
N ASP A 164 -5.81 25.94 -29.62
CA ASP A 164 -5.39 25.16 -28.47
C ASP A 164 -5.06 26.08 -27.30
N ARG A 165 -5.66 25.77 -26.14
CA ARG A 165 -5.42 26.50 -24.90
C ARG A 165 -4.00 26.34 -24.38
N LEU A 166 -3.33 25.25 -24.73
CA LEU A 166 -1.92 25.07 -24.40
C LEU A 166 -1.08 26.20 -24.98
N TYR A 167 -1.35 26.52 -26.24
CA TYR A 167 -0.68 27.60 -26.97
C TYR A 167 -1.11 28.97 -26.45
N ASP A 168 -2.37 29.13 -26.02
CA ASP A 168 -2.79 30.33 -25.28
C ASP A 168 -1.98 30.55 -23.99
N ASP A 169 -1.78 29.49 -23.20
CA ASP A 169 -1.04 29.55 -21.92
C ASP A 169 0.45 29.87 -22.15
N ILE A 170 1.07 29.20 -23.13
CA ILE A 170 2.46 29.44 -23.53
C ILE A 170 2.63 30.91 -23.98
N SER A 171 1.77 31.38 -24.89
CA SER A 171 1.85 32.75 -25.40
C SER A 171 1.69 33.80 -24.30
N LYS A 172 0.79 33.57 -23.34
CA LYS A 172 0.62 34.46 -22.18
C LYS A 172 1.87 34.51 -21.31
N LYS A 173 2.52 33.36 -21.06
CA LYS A 173 3.77 33.29 -20.30
C LYS A 173 4.92 33.96 -21.03
N GLN A 174 5.00 33.80 -22.36
CA GLN A 174 5.98 34.53 -23.18
C GLN A 174 5.79 36.03 -23.04
N ILE A 175 4.56 36.54 -23.17
CA ILE A 175 4.27 37.98 -23.04
C ILE A 175 4.62 38.50 -21.63
N ASP A 176 4.29 37.77 -20.56
CA ASP A 176 4.69 38.14 -19.18
C ASP A 176 6.23 38.21 -19.03
N LEU A 177 6.94 37.24 -19.62
CA LEU A 177 8.40 37.24 -19.62
C LEU A 177 9.00 38.36 -20.48
N VAL A 178 8.37 38.72 -21.60
CA VAL A 178 8.76 39.89 -22.39
C VAL A 178 8.67 41.13 -21.54
N GLU A 179 7.53 41.39 -20.90
CA GLU A 179 7.36 42.55 -20.03
C GLU A 179 8.38 42.57 -18.89
N ARG A 180 8.63 41.40 -18.28
CA ARG A 180 9.56 41.26 -17.16
C ARG A 180 11.02 41.49 -17.56
N TYR A 181 11.52 40.76 -18.55
CA TYR A 181 12.91 40.82 -18.99
C TYR A 181 13.21 42.13 -19.70
N TYR A 182 12.31 42.59 -20.58
CA TYR A 182 12.48 43.86 -21.26
C TYR A 182 12.56 45.00 -20.25
N SER A 183 11.64 45.09 -19.28
CA SER A 183 11.71 46.15 -18.27
C SER A 183 13.01 46.09 -17.48
N ALA A 184 13.39 44.89 -17.00
CA ALA A 184 14.60 44.70 -16.20
C ALA A 184 15.90 45.06 -16.94
N LEU A 185 15.94 44.97 -18.28
CA LEU A 185 17.08 45.41 -19.08
C LEU A 185 17.37 46.92 -18.94
N PHE A 186 16.34 47.74 -18.73
CA PHE A 186 16.47 49.20 -18.60
C PHE A 186 16.48 49.70 -17.15
N GLU A 187 16.41 48.81 -16.17
CA GLU A 187 16.36 49.16 -14.75
C GLU A 187 17.74 49.56 -14.20
N SER A 188 17.73 50.34 -13.11
CA SER A 188 18.97 50.76 -12.44
C SER A 188 19.60 49.62 -11.62
N LYS A 189 20.86 49.79 -11.20
CA LYS A 189 21.51 48.84 -10.28
C LYS A 189 20.73 48.66 -8.96
N ASP A 190 19.96 49.66 -8.53
CA ASP A 190 19.18 49.60 -7.30
C ASP A 190 17.99 48.65 -7.41
N PHE A 191 17.40 48.49 -8.60
CA PHE A 191 16.33 47.51 -8.82
C PHE A 191 16.80 46.08 -8.48
N PHE A 192 18.03 45.74 -8.86
CA PHE A 192 18.61 44.43 -8.61
C PHE A 192 18.97 44.18 -7.14
N ASN A 193 18.90 45.20 -6.27
CA ASN A 193 18.97 45.02 -4.82
C ASN A 193 17.62 44.60 -4.20
N THR A 194 16.51 44.71 -4.93
CA THR A 194 15.18 44.28 -4.47
C THR A 194 14.99 42.76 -4.58
N PRO A 195 14.06 42.12 -3.82
CA PRO A 195 13.79 40.69 -3.96
C PRO A 195 13.42 40.27 -5.39
N LYS A 196 12.62 41.08 -6.10
CA LYS A 196 12.22 40.81 -7.49
C LYS A 196 13.40 40.91 -8.45
N GLY A 197 14.22 41.96 -8.31
CA GLY A 197 15.42 42.14 -9.13
C GLY A 197 16.44 41.04 -8.91
N LYS A 198 16.69 40.64 -7.66
CA LYS A 198 17.60 39.53 -7.33
C LYS A 198 17.17 38.21 -7.96
N MET A 199 15.88 37.91 -7.99
CA MET A 199 15.38 36.70 -8.65
C MET A 199 15.70 36.71 -10.14
N ILE A 200 15.43 37.83 -10.83
CA ILE A 200 15.67 37.98 -12.27
C ILE A 200 17.17 37.96 -12.60
N GLU A 201 18.02 38.62 -11.80
CA GLU A 201 19.47 38.70 -12.05
C GLU A 201 20.18 37.34 -11.93
N LEU A 202 19.56 36.37 -11.24
CA LEU A 202 20.09 35.01 -11.11
C LEU A 202 19.63 34.07 -12.25
N GLU A 203 18.72 34.50 -13.13
CA GLU A 203 18.20 33.67 -14.21
C GLU A 203 19.19 33.64 -15.39
N PRO A 204 19.71 32.46 -15.80
CA PRO A 204 20.72 32.36 -16.87
C PRO A 204 20.28 32.99 -18.20
N GLN A 205 18.99 32.87 -18.53
CA GLN A 205 18.41 33.43 -19.74
C GLN A 205 18.44 34.97 -19.71
N PHE A 206 18.15 35.57 -18.56
CA PHE A 206 18.24 37.03 -18.41
C PHE A 206 19.69 37.53 -18.44
N ILE A 207 20.62 36.80 -17.81
CA ILE A 207 22.06 37.12 -17.88
C ILE A 207 22.53 37.15 -19.34
N THR A 208 22.15 36.14 -20.14
CA THR A 208 22.48 36.05 -21.57
C THR A 208 21.96 37.28 -22.34
N LEU A 209 20.72 37.71 -22.08
CA LEU A 209 20.16 38.91 -22.70
C LEU A 209 20.89 40.18 -22.27
N LYS A 210 21.19 40.31 -20.96
CA LYS A 210 21.90 41.46 -20.39
C LYS A 210 23.29 41.61 -21.01
N GLU A 211 24.01 40.50 -21.20
CA GLU A 211 25.31 40.49 -21.87
C GLU A 211 25.19 40.85 -23.35
N TYR A 212 24.27 40.22 -24.09
CA TYR A 212 24.08 40.44 -25.53
C TYR A 212 23.67 41.88 -25.88
N PHE A 213 22.81 42.50 -25.06
CA PHE A 213 22.31 43.86 -25.30
C PHE A 213 23.10 44.96 -24.60
N SER A 214 24.07 44.62 -23.74
CA SER A 214 24.80 45.56 -22.88
C SER A 214 25.26 46.84 -23.59
N ASP A 215 25.94 46.71 -24.73
CA ASP A 215 26.52 47.84 -25.48
C ASP A 215 25.50 48.61 -26.35
N ARG A 216 24.31 48.06 -26.59
CA ARG A 216 23.28 48.62 -27.48
C ARG A 216 21.97 48.98 -26.77
N LEU A 217 21.89 48.78 -25.46
CA LEU A 217 20.71 49.07 -24.62
C LEU A 217 20.03 50.42 -24.93
N PRO A 218 20.74 51.57 -25.02
CA PRO A 218 20.11 52.86 -25.32
C PRO A 218 19.43 52.93 -26.69
N ALA A 219 19.89 52.14 -27.66
CA ALA A 219 19.40 52.12 -29.04
C ALA A 219 18.38 51.00 -29.28
N LEU A 220 18.41 49.91 -28.51
CA LEU A 220 17.58 48.71 -28.68
C LEU A 220 16.09 49.03 -28.83
N ASN A 221 15.60 50.04 -28.12
CA ASN A 221 14.18 50.40 -28.13
C ASN A 221 13.67 50.79 -29.53
N TYR A 222 14.54 51.30 -30.42
CA TYR A 222 14.15 51.78 -31.76
C TYR A 222 15.05 51.24 -32.90
N GLN A 223 16.16 50.60 -32.57
CA GLN A 223 17.13 50.03 -33.51
C GLN A 223 17.40 48.58 -33.12
N PHE A 224 16.72 47.66 -33.82
CA PHE A 224 16.80 46.23 -33.60
C PHE A 224 16.63 45.47 -34.93
N SER A 225 17.10 44.23 -34.98
CA SER A 225 16.94 43.31 -36.12
C SER A 225 16.04 42.11 -35.76
N ASP A 226 15.73 41.30 -36.77
CA ASP A 226 15.06 40.00 -36.56
C ASP A 226 15.93 39.07 -35.70
N ASP A 227 17.26 39.13 -35.80
CA ASP A 227 18.18 38.36 -34.94
C ASP A 227 18.08 38.78 -33.47
N ASP A 228 17.97 40.10 -33.21
CA ASP A 228 17.77 40.61 -31.85
C ASP A 228 16.46 40.08 -31.26
N ALA A 229 15.40 40.02 -32.08
CA ALA A 229 14.12 39.46 -31.69
C ALA A 229 14.21 37.95 -31.46
N ALA A 230 14.92 37.21 -32.32
CA ALA A 230 15.10 35.78 -32.19
C ALA A 230 15.83 35.39 -30.91
N ILE A 231 16.89 36.12 -30.54
CA ILE A 231 17.65 35.89 -29.31
C ILE A 231 16.78 36.15 -28.08
N PHE A 232 15.99 37.23 -28.10
CA PHE A 232 15.08 37.54 -27.00
C PHE A 232 13.99 36.47 -26.85
N ILE A 233 13.39 36.03 -27.96
CA ILE A 233 12.36 34.98 -27.98
C ILE A 233 12.95 33.63 -27.54
N GLU A 234 14.18 33.29 -27.94
CA GLU A 234 14.86 32.07 -27.48
C GLU A 234 15.03 32.09 -25.95
N ALA A 235 15.51 33.21 -25.39
CA ALA A 235 15.74 33.32 -23.95
C ALA A 235 14.45 33.14 -23.12
N ILE A 236 13.34 33.79 -23.50
CA ILE A 236 12.07 33.61 -22.78
C ILE A 236 11.53 32.18 -22.94
N MET A 237 11.76 31.54 -24.10
CA MET A 237 11.33 30.16 -24.34
C MET A 237 12.10 29.17 -23.49
N LEU A 238 13.43 29.30 -23.46
CA LEU A 238 14.30 28.50 -22.60
C LEU A 238 13.91 28.65 -21.13
N LYS A 239 13.52 29.86 -20.70
CA LYS A 239 13.04 30.07 -19.33
C LYS A 239 11.76 29.27 -19.02
N ILE A 240 10.79 29.28 -19.94
CA ILE A 240 9.54 28.50 -19.77
C ILE A 240 9.85 27.00 -19.74
N MET A 241 10.74 26.52 -20.62
CA MET A 241 11.17 25.12 -20.65
C MET A 241 11.87 24.70 -19.35
N ASP A 242 12.73 25.56 -18.81
CA ASP A 242 13.42 25.35 -17.54
C ASP A 242 12.42 25.27 -16.38
N ASP A 243 11.42 26.14 -16.33
CA ASP A 243 10.39 26.12 -15.27
C ASP A 243 9.51 24.85 -15.31
N ILE A 244 9.26 24.31 -16.50
CA ILE A 244 8.57 23.02 -16.65
C ILE A 244 9.50 21.89 -16.19
N SER A 245 10.74 21.89 -16.70
CA SER A 245 11.74 20.85 -16.40
C SER A 245 12.13 20.81 -14.93
N LEU A 246 12.21 21.94 -14.24
CA LEU A 246 12.54 22.02 -12.81
C LEU A 246 11.50 21.31 -11.95
N ARG A 247 10.21 21.51 -12.25
CA ARG A 247 9.12 20.82 -11.54
C ARG A 247 9.18 19.31 -11.74
N GLU A 248 9.49 18.85 -12.94
CA GLU A 248 9.70 17.42 -13.20
C GLU A 248 10.90 16.88 -12.43
N ASN A 249 12.03 17.61 -12.42
CA ASN A 249 13.24 17.18 -11.71
C ASN A 249 13.00 17.10 -10.19
N ASP A 250 12.23 18.02 -9.62
CA ASP A 250 11.89 18.00 -8.20
C ASP A 250 11.01 16.79 -7.87
N MET A 251 10.05 16.44 -8.72
CA MET A 251 9.27 15.20 -8.56
C MET A 251 10.15 13.95 -8.68
N ASP A 252 11.05 13.91 -9.66
CA ASP A 252 12.00 12.81 -9.88
C ASP A 252 12.93 12.65 -8.65
N LYS A 253 13.50 13.75 -8.13
CA LYS A 253 14.32 13.79 -6.91
C LYS A 253 13.55 13.32 -5.68
N ASN A 254 12.30 13.75 -5.51
CA ASN A 254 11.45 13.33 -4.40
C ASN A 254 11.13 11.82 -4.41
N HIS A 255 11.29 11.16 -5.56
CA HIS A 255 11.18 9.70 -5.70
C HIS A 255 12.54 8.99 -5.77
N GLY A 256 13.64 9.71 -5.52
CA GLY A 256 14.98 9.14 -5.40
C GLY A 256 15.70 8.89 -6.73
N ILE A 257 15.29 9.56 -7.81
CA ILE A 257 16.02 9.50 -9.10
C ILE A 257 16.50 10.88 -9.54
N ILE A 258 17.68 10.90 -10.14
CA ILE A 258 18.29 12.09 -10.77
C ILE A 258 18.86 11.73 -12.13
N TYR A 259 18.92 12.71 -13.02
CA TYR A 259 19.59 12.57 -14.31
C TYR A 259 21.07 12.25 -14.11
N ASN A 260 21.62 11.39 -14.97
CA ASN A 260 23.05 11.13 -14.95
C ASN A 260 23.79 12.30 -15.63
N GLU A 261 24.51 13.12 -14.85
CA GLU A 261 25.26 14.31 -15.32
C GLU A 261 26.39 13.98 -16.31
N GLY A 262 26.72 12.70 -16.51
CA GLY A 262 27.85 12.25 -17.34
C GLY A 262 27.72 12.38 -18.86
N TYR A 263 26.60 12.89 -19.41
CA TYR A 263 26.37 12.91 -20.86
C TYR A 263 25.93 14.24 -21.49
N SER A 264 25.82 15.34 -20.74
CA SER A 264 25.62 16.67 -21.35
C SER A 264 25.96 17.78 -20.36
N SER A 265 26.95 18.62 -20.69
CA SER A 265 27.21 19.89 -20.02
C SER A 265 26.17 20.97 -20.33
N ASP A 266 25.24 20.68 -21.24
CA ASP A 266 24.16 21.57 -21.62
C ASP A 266 22.85 21.13 -20.97
N VAL A 267 22.25 22.05 -20.21
CA VAL A 267 20.86 21.98 -19.74
C VAL A 267 19.88 21.72 -20.89
N LYS A 268 20.31 21.95 -22.14
CA LYS A 268 19.55 21.78 -23.39
C LYS A 268 19.28 20.33 -23.83
N ASN A 269 20.05 19.31 -23.44
CA ASN A 269 19.81 17.93 -23.91
C ASN A 269 20.01 16.86 -22.81
N LYS A 270 18.92 16.56 -22.07
CA LYS A 270 18.87 15.43 -21.11
C LYS A 270 18.63 14.07 -21.79
N SER A 271 18.21 14.08 -23.05
CA SER A 271 18.00 12.92 -23.91
C SER A 271 18.99 12.97 -25.07
N TYR A 272 19.47 11.82 -25.53
CA TYR A 272 20.32 11.72 -26.71
C TYR A 272 19.85 10.59 -27.64
N SER A 273 20.06 10.79 -28.94
CA SER A 273 19.75 9.82 -29.99
C SER A 273 20.96 8.91 -30.23
N ILE A 274 20.72 7.61 -30.34
CA ILE A 274 21.76 6.59 -30.49
C ILE A 274 21.22 5.38 -31.26
N SER A 275 22.08 4.67 -31.98
CA SER A 275 21.71 3.39 -32.60
C SER A 275 21.49 2.31 -31.53
N LEU A 276 20.48 1.45 -31.69
CA LEU A 276 20.13 0.40 -30.73
C LEU A 276 21.33 -0.52 -30.38
N GLU A 277 22.16 -0.91 -31.34
CA GLU A 277 23.33 -1.74 -31.08
C GLU A 277 24.38 -1.05 -30.20
N LYS A 278 24.61 0.25 -30.44
CA LYS A 278 25.51 1.05 -29.62
C LYS A 278 24.96 1.24 -28.20
N PHE A 279 23.66 1.50 -28.04
CA PHE A 279 23.01 1.57 -26.73
C PHE A 279 23.19 0.27 -25.92
N MET A 280 22.94 -0.90 -26.53
CA MET A 280 23.16 -2.18 -25.85
C MET A 280 24.63 -2.39 -25.46
N SER A 281 25.57 -1.90 -26.28
CA SER A 281 27.00 -1.96 -26.00
C SER A 281 27.40 -1.06 -24.82
N GLU A 282 26.89 0.16 -24.75
CA GLU A 282 27.11 1.08 -23.63
C GLU A 282 26.55 0.53 -22.32
N MET A 283 25.37 -0.11 -22.38
CA MET A 283 24.78 -0.73 -21.21
C MET A 283 25.56 -1.96 -20.72
N LYS A 284 26.32 -2.65 -21.59
CA LYS A 284 27.29 -3.67 -21.14
C LYS A 284 28.43 -3.03 -20.33
N LEU A 285 28.89 -1.84 -20.72
CA LEU A 285 29.99 -1.13 -20.06
C LEU A 285 29.57 -0.58 -18.69
N SER A 286 28.35 -0.04 -18.56
CA SER A 286 27.84 0.55 -17.30
C SER A 286 27.74 -0.46 -16.14
N LYS A 287 27.60 -1.77 -16.44
CA LYS A 287 27.59 -2.86 -15.45
C LYS A 287 28.87 -2.98 -14.62
N LYS A 288 30.01 -2.47 -15.11
CA LYS A 288 31.30 -2.60 -14.42
C LYS A 288 31.30 -2.01 -13.00
N ASN A 289 30.44 -1.02 -12.75
CA ASN A 289 30.39 -0.31 -11.48
C ASN A 289 29.34 -0.84 -10.48
N LYS A 290 28.65 -1.94 -10.79
CA LYS A 290 27.57 -2.53 -9.95
C LYS A 290 26.51 -1.51 -9.51
N LYS A 291 26.23 -0.51 -10.36
CA LYS A 291 25.23 0.52 -10.12
C LYS A 291 23.91 0.14 -10.78
N THR A 292 22.80 0.43 -10.10
CA THR A 292 21.46 0.40 -10.71
C THR A 292 21.31 1.62 -11.61
N VAL A 293 20.85 1.39 -12.84
CA VAL A 293 20.59 2.43 -13.82
C VAL A 293 19.19 2.27 -14.39
N PHE A 294 18.59 3.42 -14.73
CA PHE A 294 17.25 3.51 -15.28
C PHE A 294 17.31 4.28 -16.58
N TYR A 295 16.60 3.80 -17.59
CA TYR A 295 16.51 4.45 -18.87
C TYR A 295 15.05 4.70 -19.20
N GLN A 296 14.74 5.93 -19.56
CA GLN A 296 13.60 6.19 -20.43
C GLN A 296 14.08 5.92 -21.86
N PHE A 297 13.42 4.98 -22.52
CA PHE A 297 13.77 4.43 -23.83
C PHE A 297 12.63 4.76 -24.79
N ASN A 298 12.84 5.72 -25.67
CA ASN A 298 11.77 6.23 -26.54
C ASN A 298 12.09 5.95 -28.01
N SER A 299 11.03 5.69 -28.77
CA SER A 299 11.00 5.96 -30.21
C SER A 299 10.46 7.38 -30.46
N GLU A 300 10.17 7.74 -31.71
CA GLU A 300 9.56 9.04 -32.02
C GLU A 300 8.14 9.15 -31.43
N ALA A 301 7.33 8.09 -31.57
CA ALA A 301 5.92 8.11 -31.19
C ALA A 301 5.58 7.39 -29.87
N HIS A 302 6.54 6.74 -29.19
CA HIS A 302 6.23 5.94 -28.00
C HIS A 302 7.35 5.92 -26.95
N ALA A 303 6.96 6.10 -25.69
CA ALA A 303 7.85 6.00 -24.54
C ALA A 303 7.78 4.62 -23.88
N MET A 304 8.96 4.07 -23.58
CA MET A 304 9.14 2.84 -22.81
C MET A 304 10.20 3.05 -21.71
N ALA A 305 10.37 2.07 -20.84
CA ALA A 305 11.34 2.14 -19.76
C ALA A 305 12.20 0.88 -19.69
N ILE A 306 13.49 1.05 -19.40
CA ILE A 306 14.40 -0.04 -19.09
C ILE A 306 14.98 0.18 -17.69
N THR A 307 15.02 -0.87 -16.88
CA THR A 307 15.74 -0.85 -15.60
C THR A 307 16.77 -1.96 -15.58
N VAL A 308 17.99 -1.64 -15.13
CA VAL A 308 19.06 -2.61 -14.96
C VAL A 308 19.50 -2.55 -13.51
N LYS A 309 19.04 -3.53 -12.73
CA LYS A 309 19.26 -3.59 -11.29
C LYS A 309 20.29 -4.66 -10.96
N TYR A 310 21.29 -4.27 -10.18
CA TYR A 310 22.21 -5.20 -9.56
C TYR A 310 21.62 -5.69 -8.23
N GLU A 311 21.53 -6.99 -8.04
CA GLU A 311 21.09 -7.63 -6.80
C GLU A 311 22.31 -8.11 -6.01
N PRO A 312 22.73 -7.41 -4.93
CA PRO A 312 23.97 -7.72 -4.23
C PRO A 312 23.97 -9.10 -3.57
N VAL A 313 22.80 -9.53 -3.08
CA VAL A 313 22.64 -10.79 -2.33
C VAL A 313 22.88 -12.01 -3.22
N SER A 314 22.36 -11.98 -4.45
CA SER A 314 22.52 -13.06 -5.43
C SER A 314 23.68 -12.83 -6.40
N ASN A 315 24.39 -11.70 -6.29
CA ASN A 315 25.42 -11.25 -7.22
C ASN A 315 24.96 -11.36 -8.70
N SER A 316 23.70 -11.02 -8.95
CA SER A 316 23.04 -11.19 -10.25
C SER A 316 22.46 -9.87 -10.75
N TRP A 317 22.11 -9.83 -12.03
CA TRP A 317 21.45 -8.69 -12.65
C TRP A 317 20.00 -9.03 -12.97
N VAL A 318 19.13 -8.02 -12.85
CA VAL A 318 17.74 -8.09 -13.29
C VAL A 318 17.54 -6.98 -14.30
N TYR A 319 17.14 -7.36 -15.51
CA TYR A 319 16.77 -6.45 -16.59
C TYR A 319 15.26 -6.38 -16.65
N SER A 320 14.70 -5.19 -16.66
CA SER A 320 13.26 -5.02 -16.87
C SER A 320 13.00 -4.12 -18.07
N PHE A 321 12.07 -4.53 -18.93
CA PHE A 321 11.52 -3.71 -20.00
C PHE A 321 10.05 -3.45 -19.72
N PHE A 322 9.69 -2.18 -19.55
CA PHE A 322 8.31 -1.76 -19.39
C PHE A 322 7.85 -1.03 -20.65
N ASP A 323 6.77 -1.53 -21.23
CA ASP A 323 6.05 -0.89 -22.32
C ASP A 323 4.59 -0.66 -21.87
N PRO A 324 4.12 0.59 -21.80
CA PRO A 324 2.75 0.90 -21.38
C PRO A 324 1.65 0.16 -22.17
N ASN A 325 1.94 -0.33 -23.38
CA ASN A 325 0.99 -1.08 -24.21
C ASN A 325 1.01 -2.59 -23.98
N THR A 326 2.08 -3.15 -23.41
CA THR A 326 2.24 -4.62 -23.28
C THR A 326 2.62 -5.11 -21.89
N GLY A 327 3.03 -4.19 -21.01
CA GLY A 327 3.36 -4.42 -19.62
C GLY A 327 4.85 -4.57 -19.34
N LEU A 328 5.17 -5.23 -18.24
CA LEU A 328 6.53 -5.39 -17.73
C LEU A 328 7.04 -6.78 -18.05
N MET A 329 8.22 -6.86 -18.66
CA MET A 329 8.99 -8.09 -18.79
C MET A 329 10.28 -7.99 -17.99
N LYS A 330 10.63 -9.06 -17.28
CA LYS A 330 11.87 -9.18 -16.51
C LYS A 330 12.70 -10.35 -16.99
N PHE A 331 14.01 -10.15 -17.04
CA PHE A 331 15.00 -11.11 -17.50
C PHE A 331 16.14 -11.19 -16.49
N HIS A 332 16.67 -12.39 -16.31
CA HIS A 332 17.84 -12.66 -15.46
C HIS A 332 19.12 -12.94 -16.28
N ASP A 333 18.98 -13.01 -17.59
CA ASP A 333 20.06 -13.18 -18.56
C ASP A 333 20.13 -11.96 -19.50
N GLN A 334 21.34 -11.53 -19.82
CA GLN A 334 21.58 -10.34 -20.64
C GLN A 334 21.29 -10.56 -22.11
N ASP A 335 21.67 -11.72 -22.64
CA ASP A 335 21.53 -12.02 -24.07
C ASP A 335 20.05 -12.27 -24.38
N ASP A 336 19.32 -12.93 -23.49
CA ASP A 336 17.86 -13.06 -23.57
C ASP A 336 17.18 -11.68 -23.61
N PHE A 337 17.62 -10.73 -22.76
CA PHE A 337 17.11 -9.36 -22.76
C PHE A 337 17.43 -8.60 -24.06
N PHE A 338 18.65 -8.73 -24.60
CA PHE A 338 19.05 -8.06 -25.84
C PHE A 338 18.35 -8.61 -27.07
N ASN A 339 18.20 -9.93 -27.15
CA ASN A 339 17.41 -10.55 -28.21
C ASN A 339 15.95 -10.08 -28.15
N TYR A 340 15.37 -10.03 -26.95
CA TYR A 340 14.03 -9.47 -26.76
C TYR A 340 13.94 -8.01 -27.21
N LEU A 341 14.90 -7.16 -26.82
CA LEU A 341 14.89 -5.74 -27.18
C LEU A 341 14.98 -5.53 -28.70
N LYS A 342 15.88 -6.26 -29.39
CA LYS A 342 16.00 -6.23 -30.85
C LYS A 342 14.70 -6.64 -31.53
N GLU A 343 14.12 -7.77 -31.12
CA GLU A 343 12.86 -8.26 -31.69
C GLU A 343 11.70 -7.32 -31.40
N LYS A 344 11.64 -6.73 -30.20
CA LYS A 344 10.59 -5.79 -29.81
C LYS A 344 10.64 -4.51 -30.63
N VAL A 345 11.83 -3.92 -30.82
CA VAL A 345 12.02 -2.72 -31.66
C VAL A 345 11.68 -3.03 -33.11
N LYS A 346 12.23 -4.12 -33.67
CA LYS A 346 11.97 -4.55 -35.04
C LYS A 346 10.49 -4.80 -35.31
N THR A 347 9.81 -5.53 -34.43
CA THR A 347 8.38 -5.89 -34.60
C THR A 347 7.47 -4.67 -34.48
N ASN A 348 7.86 -3.67 -33.68
CA ASN A 348 7.05 -2.45 -33.47
C ASN A 348 7.59 -1.24 -34.25
N SER A 349 8.55 -1.42 -35.16
CA SER A 349 9.23 -0.30 -35.83
C SER A 349 8.26 0.66 -36.50
N LYS A 350 7.27 0.11 -37.23
CA LYS A 350 6.23 0.91 -37.88
C LYS A 350 5.23 1.49 -36.90
N ASN A 351 4.82 0.75 -35.87
CA ASN A 351 3.75 1.18 -34.96
C ASN A 351 4.22 2.22 -33.95
N TYR A 352 5.49 2.18 -33.56
CA TYR A 352 6.11 3.10 -32.61
C TYR A 352 7.00 4.13 -33.32
N GLU A 353 7.09 4.09 -34.65
CA GLU A 353 7.89 5.03 -35.45
C GLU A 353 9.37 5.03 -35.01
N PHE A 354 9.99 3.85 -35.04
CA PHE A 354 11.45 3.76 -34.92
C PHE A 354 12.08 4.06 -36.28
N SER A 355 12.91 5.11 -36.32
CA SER A 355 13.71 5.47 -37.48
C SER A 355 14.75 4.38 -37.80
N VAL A 356 14.76 3.92 -39.05
CA VAL A 356 15.70 2.91 -39.55
C VAL A 356 16.92 3.62 -40.11
N LEU A 357 18.09 3.28 -39.61
CA LEU A 357 19.38 3.82 -40.05
C LEU A 357 19.84 3.14 -41.33
N ASP A 358 20.76 3.76 -42.07
CA ASP A 358 21.28 3.25 -43.35
C ASP A 358 21.89 1.84 -43.26
N ASN A 359 22.40 1.47 -42.08
CA ASN A 359 22.98 0.15 -41.82
C ASN A 359 21.94 -0.92 -41.42
N GLY A 360 20.65 -0.57 -41.42
CA GLY A 360 19.55 -1.45 -41.00
C GLY A 360 19.34 -1.57 -39.49
N ASP A 361 20.09 -0.81 -38.67
CA ASP A 361 19.82 -0.67 -37.24
C ASP A 361 18.71 0.38 -37.00
N TYR A 362 18.31 0.56 -35.75
CA TYR A 362 17.25 1.49 -35.35
C TYR A 362 17.80 2.61 -34.47
N GLU A 363 17.34 3.83 -34.72
CA GLU A 363 17.57 4.95 -33.82
C GLU A 363 16.66 4.87 -32.60
N VAL A 364 17.20 5.17 -31.42
CA VAL A 364 16.49 5.22 -30.14
C VAL A 364 16.90 6.47 -29.37
N ASN A 365 15.95 7.05 -28.64
CA ASN A 365 16.16 8.21 -27.78
C ASN A 365 16.26 7.77 -26.33
N ILE A 366 17.37 8.10 -25.67
CA ILE A 366 17.69 7.63 -24.33
C ILE A 366 17.85 8.80 -23.36
N THR A 367 17.14 8.71 -22.24
CA THR A 367 17.41 9.52 -21.05
C THR A 367 17.82 8.59 -19.91
N GLU A 368 19.01 8.80 -19.36
CA GLU A 368 19.55 7.99 -18.27
C GLU A 368 19.34 8.65 -16.91
N PHE A 369 18.87 7.85 -15.94
CA PHE A 369 18.72 8.24 -14.55
C PHE A 369 19.49 7.29 -13.63
N THR A 370 19.89 7.83 -12.48
CA THR A 370 20.55 7.10 -11.39
C THR A 370 19.85 7.37 -10.06
N ILE A 371 20.13 6.54 -9.06
CA ILE A 371 19.61 6.75 -7.70
C ILE A 371 20.27 7.98 -7.07
N ASP A 372 19.45 8.90 -6.59
CA ASP A 372 19.89 9.96 -5.70
C ASP A 372 20.09 9.40 -4.28
N LYS A 373 21.33 9.41 -3.82
CA LYS A 373 21.69 8.93 -2.46
C LYS A 373 21.26 9.90 -1.36
N ASN A 374 21.01 11.17 -1.70
CA ASN A 374 20.67 12.23 -0.78
C ASN A 374 19.16 12.52 -0.74
N ALA A 375 18.37 11.89 -1.61
CA ALA A 375 16.94 12.07 -1.63
C ALA A 375 16.31 11.59 -0.32
N VAL A 376 15.40 12.42 0.23
CA VAL A 376 14.44 11.97 1.23
C VAL A 376 13.64 10.85 0.56
N LYS A 377 13.62 9.64 1.15
CA LYS A 377 12.88 8.49 0.62
C LYS A 377 11.36 8.74 0.66
N GLY A 378 10.86 9.62 -0.19
CA GLY A 378 9.46 9.79 -0.54
C GLY A 378 9.09 8.85 -1.68
N GLY A 379 7.78 8.67 -1.93
CA GLY A 379 7.31 7.91 -3.10
C GLY A 379 7.02 6.43 -2.88
N TYR A 380 6.79 5.99 -1.64
CA TYR A 380 6.27 4.64 -1.42
C TYR A 380 4.81 4.52 -1.84
N LEU A 381 4.45 3.40 -2.47
CA LEU A 381 3.05 3.10 -2.73
C LEU A 381 2.31 2.93 -1.41
N THR A 382 1.29 3.75 -1.17
CA THR A 382 0.40 3.62 -0.02
C THR A 382 -0.79 2.74 -0.38
N ASP A 383 -1.25 1.94 0.59
CA ASP A 383 -2.54 1.25 0.49
C ASP A 383 -3.61 2.06 1.23
N SER A 384 -4.86 1.89 0.82
CA SER A 384 -6.00 2.34 1.61
C SER A 384 -5.96 1.64 2.96
N SER A 385 -6.08 2.40 4.05
CA SER A 385 -6.09 1.81 5.38
C SER A 385 -7.37 0.98 5.55
N THR A 386 -7.26 -0.17 6.23
CA THR A 386 -8.42 -1.01 6.55
C THR A 386 -9.44 -0.25 7.40
N GLU A 387 -8.97 0.68 8.23
CA GLU A 387 -9.81 1.57 9.04
C GLU A 387 -10.62 2.53 8.17
N ASP A 388 -10.05 3.15 7.14
CA ASP A 388 -10.77 4.08 6.28
C ASP A 388 -11.84 3.38 5.44
N ILE A 389 -11.57 2.13 5.02
CA ILE A 389 -12.57 1.28 4.37
C ILE A 389 -13.71 0.99 5.35
N ALA A 390 -13.41 0.61 6.59
CA ALA A 390 -14.42 0.33 7.61
C ALA A 390 -15.26 1.56 7.97
N ARG A 391 -14.64 2.74 8.13
CA ARG A 391 -15.34 4.02 8.29
C ARG A 391 -16.26 4.33 7.09
N THR A 392 -15.81 4.02 5.88
CA THR A 392 -16.64 4.20 4.67
C THR A 392 -17.81 3.23 4.64
N LYS A 393 -17.63 1.98 5.11
CA LYS A 393 -18.74 1.04 5.30
C LYS A 393 -19.78 1.61 6.27
N ASN A 394 -19.37 2.13 7.42
CA ASN A 394 -20.29 2.74 8.39
C ASN A 394 -21.07 3.91 7.78
N ARG A 395 -20.39 4.79 7.05
CA ARG A 395 -21.03 5.89 6.31
C ARG A 395 -22.10 5.37 5.34
N LEU A 396 -21.74 4.39 4.49
CA LEU A 396 -22.66 3.83 3.49
C LEU A 396 -23.82 3.06 4.12
N LEU A 397 -23.60 2.35 5.23
CA LEU A 397 -24.66 1.65 5.98
C LEU A 397 -25.74 2.64 6.44
N SER A 398 -25.32 3.77 6.99
CA SER A 398 -26.21 4.81 7.51
C SER A 398 -26.86 5.63 6.40
N GLU A 399 -26.10 6.11 5.40
CA GLU A 399 -26.63 6.91 4.27
C GLU A 399 -27.71 6.16 3.48
N ARG A 400 -27.58 4.82 3.36
CA ARG A 400 -28.57 3.97 2.67
C ARG A 400 -29.67 3.43 3.59
N ALA A 401 -29.71 3.86 4.85
CA ALA A 401 -30.64 3.39 5.87
C ALA A 401 -30.77 1.85 5.89
N VAL A 402 -29.62 1.16 5.84
CA VAL A 402 -29.59 -0.31 5.72
C VAL A 402 -30.30 -0.93 6.90
N SER A 403 -31.13 -1.93 6.63
CA SER A 403 -31.76 -2.75 7.67
C SER A 403 -31.56 -4.22 7.39
N ILE A 404 -31.20 -4.97 8.43
CA ILE A 404 -30.88 -6.39 8.38
C ILE A 404 -31.50 -7.14 9.57
N PHE A 405 -31.76 -8.43 9.38
CA PHE A 405 -32.25 -9.29 10.45
C PHE A 405 -31.08 -9.97 11.17
N LEU A 406 -31.16 -10.03 12.50
CA LEU A 406 -30.16 -10.70 13.34
C LEU A 406 -30.44 -12.21 13.41
N ASP A 407 -31.68 -12.65 13.22
CA ASP A 407 -32.11 -14.03 13.31
C ASP A 407 -32.71 -14.55 11.99
N VAL A 408 -32.76 -15.89 11.85
CA VAL A 408 -33.31 -16.57 10.67
C VAL A 408 -34.82 -16.41 10.54
N ASN A 409 -35.54 -16.19 11.65
CA ASN A 409 -37.00 -16.01 11.66
C ASN A 409 -37.42 -14.57 11.37
N LYS A 410 -36.45 -13.66 11.12
CA LYS A 410 -36.67 -12.25 10.81
C LYS A 410 -37.43 -11.50 11.92
N LYS A 411 -37.25 -11.93 13.16
CA LYS A 411 -37.92 -11.34 14.33
C LYS A 411 -37.20 -10.09 14.82
N TYR A 412 -35.87 -10.09 14.75
CA TYR A 412 -34.98 -9.07 15.30
C TYR A 412 -34.34 -8.29 14.18
N LYS A 413 -34.62 -6.98 14.12
CA LYS A 413 -34.19 -6.12 13.02
C LYS A 413 -33.24 -5.05 13.54
N LEU A 414 -32.06 -4.96 12.94
CA LEU A 414 -31.09 -3.89 13.17
C LEU A 414 -31.13 -2.92 11.97
N SER A 415 -31.31 -1.64 12.26
CA SER A 415 -31.32 -0.56 11.27
C SER A 415 -30.17 0.41 11.54
N TYR A 416 -29.42 0.79 10.52
CA TYR A 416 -28.37 1.79 10.58
C TYR A 416 -28.99 3.16 10.33
N GLU A 417 -28.90 4.10 11.29
CA GLU A 417 -29.63 5.37 11.24
C GLU A 417 -28.74 6.56 10.88
N SER A 418 -27.59 6.70 11.53
CA SER A 418 -26.67 7.82 11.29
C SER A 418 -25.22 7.46 11.59
N TYR A 419 -24.28 8.19 10.99
CA TYR A 419 -22.86 8.09 11.27
C TYR A 419 -22.25 9.50 11.26
N ASP A 420 -21.64 9.90 12.37
CA ASP A 420 -20.87 11.13 12.50
C ASP A 420 -19.39 10.84 12.19
N PRO A 421 -18.86 11.28 11.05
CA PRO A 421 -17.46 11.03 10.70
C PRO A 421 -16.46 11.82 11.54
N GLN A 422 -16.86 12.95 12.17
CA GLN A 422 -15.95 13.76 12.98
C GLN A 422 -15.65 13.07 14.32
N ASN A 423 -16.71 12.63 15.00
CA ASN A 423 -16.59 11.93 16.29
C ASN A 423 -16.48 10.40 16.15
N GLN A 424 -16.65 9.88 14.92
CA GLN A 424 -16.67 8.45 14.58
C GLN A 424 -17.75 7.66 15.35
N ILE A 425 -18.90 8.29 15.59
CA ILE A 425 -20.02 7.69 16.31
C ILE A 425 -21.12 7.29 15.33
N MET A 426 -21.53 6.02 15.40
CA MET A 426 -22.66 5.47 14.65
C MET A 426 -23.87 5.30 15.56
N SER A 427 -25.06 5.59 15.04
CA SER A 427 -26.33 5.31 15.72
C SER A 427 -27.11 4.24 14.96
N LEU A 428 -27.56 3.23 15.69
CA LEU A 428 -28.33 2.10 15.20
C LEU A 428 -29.65 2.01 15.97
N LYS A 429 -30.65 1.41 15.34
CA LYS A 429 -31.92 1.08 15.98
C LYS A 429 -32.16 -0.42 15.93
N LEU A 430 -32.26 -1.03 17.10
CA LEU A 430 -32.60 -2.43 17.28
C LEU A 430 -34.10 -2.55 17.58
N ASN A 431 -34.81 -3.34 16.78
CA ASN A 431 -36.14 -3.82 17.10
C ASN A 431 -36.03 -5.26 17.61
N PHE A 432 -36.37 -5.46 18.88
CA PHE A 432 -36.40 -6.76 19.54
C PHE A 432 -37.81 -7.00 20.09
N ASP A 433 -38.56 -7.93 19.49
CA ASP A 433 -39.93 -8.25 19.93
C ASP A 433 -40.89 -7.05 20.02
N GLY A 434 -40.76 -6.09 19.08
CA GLY A 434 -41.59 -4.88 19.04
C GLY A 434 -41.08 -3.75 19.94
N LYS A 435 -40.07 -4.01 20.78
CA LYS A 435 -39.36 -2.99 21.56
C LYS A 435 -38.24 -2.37 20.73
N PHE A 436 -38.13 -1.05 20.80
CA PHE A 436 -37.09 -0.31 20.11
C PHE A 436 -36.03 0.16 21.10
N ILE A 437 -34.77 -0.07 20.75
CA ILE A 437 -33.60 0.35 21.52
C ILE A 437 -32.64 1.04 20.56
N LYS A 438 -32.17 2.23 20.95
CA LYS A 438 -31.11 2.92 20.23
C LYS A 438 -29.75 2.47 20.75
N ILE A 439 -28.86 2.19 19.81
CA ILE A 439 -27.48 1.79 20.09
C ILE A 439 -26.57 2.83 19.47
N HIS A 440 -25.81 3.51 20.31
CA HIS A 440 -24.72 4.39 19.89
C HIS A 440 -23.40 3.63 19.99
N THR A 441 -22.44 3.87 19.10
CA THR A 441 -21.17 3.11 19.12
C THR A 441 -20.05 3.84 18.41
N ASN A 442 -18.82 3.67 18.90
CA ASN A 442 -17.58 4.05 18.20
C ASN A 442 -16.90 2.86 17.48
N CYS A 443 -17.58 1.72 17.31
CA CYS A 443 -17.01 0.58 16.57
C CYS A 443 -16.68 0.95 15.12
N ILE A 444 -15.41 0.80 14.72
CA ILE A 444 -14.93 1.18 13.39
C ILE A 444 -15.57 0.34 12.28
N ASP A 445 -15.84 -0.95 12.52
CA ASP A 445 -16.51 -1.83 11.53
C ASP A 445 -17.92 -2.25 12.00
N GLY A 446 -18.93 -1.56 11.48
CA GLY A 446 -20.34 -1.84 11.75
C GLY A 446 -20.83 -3.19 11.23
N ALA A 447 -20.13 -3.82 10.28
CA ALA A 447 -20.45 -5.17 9.83
C ALA A 447 -19.92 -6.23 10.79
N ASP A 448 -18.75 -6.00 11.39
CA ASP A 448 -18.26 -6.85 12.49
C ASP A 448 -19.19 -6.73 13.71
N LEU A 449 -19.57 -5.49 14.09
CA LEU A 449 -20.53 -5.26 15.16
C LEU A 449 -21.85 -6.01 14.92
N TYR A 450 -22.36 -6.04 13.68
CA TYR A 450 -23.54 -6.85 13.34
C TYR A 450 -23.36 -8.33 13.70
N VAL A 451 -22.21 -8.93 13.37
CA VAL A 451 -21.92 -10.33 13.70
C VAL A 451 -21.89 -10.53 15.22
N LYS A 452 -21.29 -9.57 15.96
CA LYS A 452 -21.27 -9.62 17.44
C LYS A 452 -22.68 -9.53 18.02
N LEU A 453 -23.50 -8.58 17.57
CA LEU A 453 -24.89 -8.44 18.02
C LEU A 453 -25.72 -9.70 17.71
N LYS A 454 -25.57 -10.26 16.51
CA LYS A 454 -26.22 -11.51 16.10
C LYS A 454 -25.86 -12.70 17.00
N ASN A 455 -24.63 -12.75 17.50
CA ASN A 455 -24.20 -13.83 18.40
C ASN A 455 -24.63 -13.61 19.87
N ASN A 456 -25.18 -12.43 20.20
CA ASN A 456 -25.51 -12.02 21.57
C ASN A 456 -27.01 -11.78 21.80
N LEU A 457 -27.88 -12.45 21.04
CA LEU A 457 -29.34 -12.20 21.09
C LEU A 457 -29.94 -12.33 22.50
N SER A 458 -29.45 -13.25 23.33
CA SER A 458 -29.94 -13.45 24.71
C SER A 458 -29.56 -12.32 25.67
N LEU A 459 -28.47 -11.61 25.41
CA LEU A 459 -28.10 -10.41 26.14
C LEU A 459 -28.97 -9.24 25.65
N LEU A 460 -29.08 -9.09 24.33
CA LEU A 460 -29.85 -8.01 23.70
C LEU A 460 -31.33 -8.05 24.09
N SER A 461 -31.90 -9.24 24.32
CA SER A 461 -33.30 -9.41 24.74
C SER A 461 -33.61 -8.81 26.12
N LYS A 462 -32.58 -8.60 26.95
CA LYS A 462 -32.73 -8.08 28.33
C LYS A 462 -32.56 -6.57 28.42
N LEU A 463 -32.20 -5.92 27.33
CA LEU A 463 -31.96 -4.49 27.32
C LEU A 463 -33.26 -3.71 27.45
N GLU A 464 -33.24 -2.64 28.26
CA GLU A 464 -34.42 -1.81 28.49
C GLU A 464 -34.31 -0.37 28.05
N ASN A 465 -33.08 0.16 28.02
CA ASN A 465 -32.79 1.54 27.70
C ASN A 465 -31.89 1.60 26.47
N ASP A 466 -31.75 2.81 25.93
CA ASP A 466 -30.73 3.12 24.93
C ASP A 466 -29.33 2.88 25.52
N ILE A 467 -28.43 2.37 24.70
CA ILE A 467 -27.10 1.96 25.13
C ILE A 467 -26.01 2.52 24.24
N PHE A 468 -24.81 2.60 24.80
CA PHE A 468 -23.58 2.80 24.05
C PHE A 468 -22.77 1.51 24.04
N ILE A 469 -22.25 1.11 22.88
CA ILE A 469 -21.32 -0.01 22.72
C ILE A 469 -19.95 0.54 22.35
N SER A 470 -18.99 0.39 23.25
CA SER A 470 -17.61 0.82 23.03
C SER A 470 -16.86 -0.16 22.14
N GLU A 471 -16.09 0.34 21.17
CA GLU A 471 -15.11 -0.46 20.43
C GLU A 471 -14.10 -1.14 21.35
N ASP A 472 -13.83 -0.55 22.53
CA ASP A 472 -12.99 -1.18 23.55
C ASP A 472 -13.73 -2.38 24.17
N ASN A 473 -13.40 -3.57 23.65
CA ASN A 473 -13.95 -4.85 24.07
C ASN A 473 -15.49 -4.95 24.03
N TYR A 474 -16.17 -4.15 23.21
CA TYR A 474 -17.64 -4.19 23.05
C TYR A 474 -18.38 -4.03 24.38
N GLN A 475 -17.85 -3.16 25.25
CA GLN A 475 -18.47 -2.83 26.53
C GLN A 475 -19.78 -2.07 26.33
N LEU A 476 -20.79 -2.41 27.13
CA LEU A 476 -22.11 -1.79 27.11
C LEU A 476 -22.24 -0.78 28.25
N PHE A 477 -22.67 0.43 27.91
CA PHE A 477 -22.96 1.52 28.84
C PHE A 477 -24.43 1.93 28.71
N ASN A 478 -25.04 2.32 29.82
CA ASN A 478 -26.37 2.94 29.78
C ASN A 478 -26.23 4.38 29.30
N ILE A 479 -27.22 4.84 28.53
CA ILE A 479 -27.33 6.25 28.16
C ILE A 479 -28.45 6.87 28.98
N ASP A 480 -28.08 7.78 29.88
CA ASP A 480 -29.05 8.59 30.62
C ASP A 480 -29.57 9.74 29.76
N ASN A 481 -30.84 10.14 29.96
CA ASN A 481 -31.52 11.18 29.19
C ASN A 481 -30.83 12.57 29.21
N ASN A 482 -29.91 12.81 30.15
CA ASN A 482 -29.19 14.07 30.31
C ASN A 482 -27.80 14.07 29.66
N VAL A 483 -27.38 12.97 29.01
CA VAL A 483 -26.08 12.87 28.36
C VAL A 483 -26.09 13.55 27.00
N ASP A 484 -25.17 14.50 26.84
CA ASP A 484 -24.91 15.15 25.55
C ASP A 484 -24.02 14.27 24.68
N LEU A 485 -24.65 13.45 23.83
CA LEU A 485 -23.96 12.50 22.94
C LEU A 485 -23.06 13.19 21.91
N SER A 486 -23.22 14.49 21.65
CA SER A 486 -22.34 15.23 20.74
C SER A 486 -20.92 15.43 21.29
N LYS A 487 -20.72 15.20 22.60
CA LYS A 487 -19.42 15.26 23.27
C LYS A 487 -18.70 13.92 23.33
N LEU A 488 -19.32 12.84 22.85
CA LEU A 488 -18.67 11.53 22.74
C LEU A 488 -17.56 11.58 21.69
N SER A 489 -16.52 10.79 21.91
CA SER A 489 -15.40 10.62 20.99
C SER A 489 -14.89 9.17 21.06
N THR A 490 -13.87 8.85 20.27
CA THR A 490 -13.21 7.54 20.29
C THR A 490 -12.36 7.28 21.54
N GLU A 491 -12.13 8.28 22.40
CA GLU A 491 -11.31 8.11 23.60
C GLU A 491 -12.08 7.45 24.75
N THR A 492 -11.64 6.26 25.19
CA THR A 492 -12.24 5.51 26.30
C THR A 492 -12.41 6.37 27.57
N ARG A 493 -11.44 7.23 27.89
CA ARG A 493 -11.51 8.10 29.08
C ARG A 493 -12.68 9.09 29.01
N ILE A 494 -13.01 9.58 27.82
CA ILE A 494 -14.14 10.51 27.61
C ILE A 494 -15.45 9.74 27.74
N ILE A 495 -15.52 8.53 27.17
CA ILE A 495 -16.67 7.62 27.28
C ILE A 495 -16.96 7.30 28.75
N ASP A 496 -15.96 6.83 29.51
CA ASP A 496 -16.12 6.49 30.93
C ASP A 496 -16.54 7.70 31.79
N LYS A 497 -16.03 8.90 31.46
CA LYS A 497 -16.38 10.13 32.17
C LYS A 497 -17.82 10.57 31.92
N LEU A 498 -18.32 10.39 30.70
CA LEU A 498 -19.66 10.82 30.29
C LEU A 498 -20.73 9.77 30.62
N LEU A 499 -20.42 8.49 30.46
CA LEU A 499 -21.37 7.38 30.58
C LEU A 499 -21.20 6.55 31.86
N GLY A 500 -20.16 6.84 32.66
CA GLY A 500 -19.88 6.10 33.87
C GLY A 500 -19.23 4.75 33.59
N LYS A 501 -19.59 3.73 34.37
CA LYS A 501 -19.01 2.38 34.25
C LYS A 501 -19.85 1.52 33.30
N PRO A 502 -19.21 0.62 32.53
CA PRO A 502 -19.96 -0.34 31.71
C PRO A 502 -20.74 -1.29 32.62
N PHE A 503 -21.96 -1.61 32.21
CA PHE A 503 -22.82 -2.53 32.96
C PHE A 503 -22.72 -3.97 32.45
N ASP A 504 -22.30 -4.17 31.20
CA ASP A 504 -22.08 -5.48 30.58
C ASP A 504 -21.11 -5.39 29.40
N ARG A 505 -20.93 -6.48 28.63
CA ARG A 505 -20.20 -6.52 27.35
C ARG A 505 -20.80 -7.55 26.39
N LEU A 506 -20.65 -7.34 25.08
CA LEU A 506 -20.98 -8.39 24.12
C LEU A 506 -20.00 -9.57 24.27
N ASP A 507 -20.52 -10.80 24.25
CA ASP A 507 -19.70 -11.99 24.08
C ASP A 507 -19.12 -11.99 22.67
N VAL A 508 -17.85 -11.62 22.57
CA VAL A 508 -17.16 -11.54 21.29
C VAL A 508 -16.45 -12.82 20.90
N GLY A 509 -16.57 -13.87 21.73
CA GLY A 509 -15.69 -15.04 21.71
C GLY A 509 -14.26 -14.64 22.07
N PHE A 510 -13.74 -15.16 23.18
CA PHE A 510 -12.39 -14.86 23.70
C PHE A 510 -12.05 -13.37 23.78
N ASN A 511 -12.59 -12.67 24.79
CA ASN A 511 -11.92 -11.53 25.42
C ASN A 511 -12.38 -11.47 26.88
N ASP A 512 -11.89 -12.38 27.71
CA ASP A 512 -12.13 -12.30 29.14
C ASP A 512 -10.91 -11.72 29.85
N VAL A 513 -11.21 -10.95 30.91
CA VAL A 513 -10.67 -9.64 31.32
C VAL A 513 -10.69 -9.59 32.87
N TYR A 514 -9.74 -8.83 33.45
CA TYR A 514 -9.61 -8.29 34.84
C TYR A 514 -9.59 -9.18 36.11
N GLN A 515 -8.78 -8.73 37.07
CA GLN A 515 -8.36 -9.37 38.32
C GLN A 515 -9.32 -9.21 39.51
N SER A 516 -9.28 -10.19 40.41
CA SER A 516 -9.15 -9.95 41.85
C SER A 516 -8.24 -11.01 42.50
N TYR A 517 -7.25 -10.53 43.28
CA TYR A 517 -6.37 -11.16 44.27
C TYR A 517 -5.68 -12.51 44.00
N ILE A 518 -4.33 -12.51 43.98
CA ILE A 518 -3.52 -13.59 44.59
C ILE A 518 -2.23 -12.99 45.20
N LYS A 519 -2.16 -12.97 46.54
CA LYS A 519 -0.92 -13.26 47.28
C LYS A 519 -1.02 -14.75 47.57
N GLU A 520 -0.09 -15.58 47.11
CA GLU A 520 0.41 -16.79 47.78
C GLU A 520 1.69 -17.30 47.09
N PRO A 521 2.59 -17.99 47.81
CA PRO A 521 3.94 -18.34 47.35
C PRO A 521 3.97 -19.67 46.56
N HIS A 522 4.87 -19.74 45.59
CA HIS A 522 5.13 -20.93 44.77
C HIS A 522 5.74 -22.11 45.56
N PRO A 523 5.32 -23.37 45.30
CA PRO A 523 6.14 -24.56 45.52
C PRO A 523 7.30 -24.63 44.50
N LYS A 524 8.39 -25.34 44.85
CA LYS A 524 9.61 -25.46 44.04
C LYS A 524 9.35 -26.17 42.69
N PRO A 525 9.94 -25.73 41.57
CA PRO A 525 9.60 -26.24 40.25
C PRO A 525 10.39 -27.49 39.81
N ALA A 526 9.76 -28.34 38.99
CA ALA A 526 10.31 -29.54 38.33
C ALA A 526 10.99 -29.21 36.98
N VAL A 527 11.75 -28.10 36.92
CA VAL A 527 12.44 -27.69 35.69
C VAL A 527 13.47 -28.75 35.31
N GLY A 528 13.36 -29.31 34.10
CA GLY A 528 14.31 -30.29 33.56
C GLY A 528 13.83 -31.75 33.58
N GLU A 529 12.62 -32.05 34.07
CA GLU A 529 12.02 -33.37 33.86
C GLU A 529 11.77 -33.63 32.36
N GLN A 530 12.12 -34.84 31.92
CA GLN A 530 12.08 -35.22 30.50
C GLN A 530 12.05 -36.74 30.31
N THR A 531 11.74 -37.19 29.10
CA THR A 531 11.96 -38.58 28.70
C THR A 531 13.45 -38.98 28.78
N PRO A 532 13.78 -40.27 28.96
CA PRO A 532 15.19 -40.73 29.00
C PRO A 532 16.00 -40.42 27.72
N LEU A 533 15.32 -40.26 26.58
CA LEU A 533 15.90 -39.83 25.31
C LEU A 533 15.16 -38.59 24.82
N THR A 534 15.90 -37.56 24.42
CA THR A 534 15.37 -36.25 23.97
C THR A 534 15.98 -35.79 22.64
N ASN A 535 16.67 -36.69 21.93
CA ASN A 535 17.43 -36.38 20.71
C ASN A 535 16.63 -35.61 19.63
N TYR A 536 15.31 -35.77 19.56
CA TYR A 536 14.47 -35.07 18.60
C TYR A 536 14.04 -33.67 19.06
N ILE A 537 13.97 -33.41 20.37
CA ILE A 537 13.45 -32.17 20.94
C ILE A 537 14.54 -31.25 21.52
N ASP A 538 15.75 -31.75 21.79
CA ASP A 538 16.84 -30.92 22.35
C ASP A 538 17.31 -29.79 21.41
N ASN A 539 17.05 -29.93 20.11
CA ASN A 539 17.37 -28.92 19.10
C ASN A 539 16.20 -27.97 18.80
N TRP A 540 15.05 -28.11 19.47
CA TRP A 540 13.92 -27.22 19.24
C TRP A 540 14.19 -25.84 19.83
N THR A 541 13.66 -24.80 19.19
CA THR A 541 13.78 -23.44 19.70
C THR A 541 13.20 -23.36 21.10
N ASN A 542 14.03 -22.92 22.06
CA ASN A 542 13.63 -22.72 23.44
C ASN A 542 12.82 -21.41 23.57
N PRO A 543 11.53 -21.47 23.96
CA PRO A 543 10.68 -20.28 24.06
C PRO A 543 11.20 -19.24 25.07
N PHE A 544 12.01 -19.63 26.06
CA PHE A 544 12.58 -18.68 27.03
C PHE A 544 13.65 -17.77 26.41
N ASP A 545 14.35 -18.22 25.37
CA ASP A 545 15.32 -17.37 24.68
C ASP A 545 14.60 -16.29 23.85
N SER A 546 13.51 -16.69 23.18
CA SER A 546 12.58 -15.74 22.55
C SER A 546 11.96 -14.77 23.58
N GLN A 547 11.62 -15.24 24.78
CA GLN A 547 11.08 -14.39 25.84
C GLN A 547 12.10 -13.35 26.33
N LYS A 548 13.38 -13.71 26.46
CA LYS A 548 14.46 -12.78 26.82
C LYS A 548 14.64 -11.69 25.76
N GLU A 549 14.65 -12.06 24.48
CA GLU A 549 14.70 -11.09 23.37
C GLU A 549 13.49 -10.14 23.41
N LEU A 550 12.29 -10.67 23.64
CA LEU A 550 11.06 -9.88 23.73
C LEU A 550 11.07 -8.91 24.92
N SER A 551 11.71 -9.28 26.03
CA SER A 551 11.82 -8.43 27.23
C SER A 551 12.80 -7.25 27.07
N ALA A 552 13.64 -7.25 26.02
CA ALA A 552 14.60 -6.19 25.70
C ALA A 552 14.01 -5.04 24.87
N PHE A 553 12.79 -5.19 24.31
CA PHE A 553 12.08 -4.10 23.63
C PHE A 553 11.46 -3.15 24.66
N PRO A 554 11.46 -1.82 24.43
CA PRO A 554 10.79 -0.87 25.32
C PRO A 554 9.33 -1.26 25.46
N LYS A 555 8.85 -1.47 26.69
CA LYS A 555 7.44 -1.71 26.97
C LYS A 555 6.64 -0.47 26.55
N GLU A 556 6.20 -0.40 25.30
CA GLU A 556 5.09 0.48 24.93
C GLU A 556 3.95 0.19 25.89
N ASN A 557 3.62 1.18 26.71
CA ASN A 557 2.49 1.27 27.63
C ASN A 557 1.96 -0.10 28.09
N THR A 558 2.32 -0.52 29.30
CA THR A 558 1.73 -1.65 30.03
C THR A 558 0.20 -1.52 30.11
N LYS A 559 -0.48 -1.86 29.01
CA LYS A 559 -1.92 -2.04 28.87
C LYS A 559 -2.25 -3.38 29.48
N LEU A 560 -2.76 -3.31 30.71
CA LEU A 560 -3.64 -4.25 31.40
C LEU A 560 -3.72 -5.66 30.77
N VAL A 561 -2.93 -6.57 31.34
CA VAL A 561 -3.03 -8.01 31.07
C VAL A 561 -4.34 -8.52 31.67
N ASN A 562 -5.27 -8.90 30.80
CA ASN A 562 -6.55 -9.50 31.16
C ASN A 562 -6.37 -10.81 31.95
N ALA A 563 -7.14 -11.02 33.02
CA ALA A 563 -7.11 -12.26 33.81
C ALA A 563 -7.68 -13.47 33.03
N SER A 564 -7.33 -14.68 33.45
CA SER A 564 -7.77 -15.94 32.86
C SER A 564 -8.87 -16.57 33.74
N GLU A 565 -9.94 -17.09 33.14
CA GLU A 565 -10.89 -17.99 33.86
C GLU A 565 -10.25 -19.32 34.29
N PHE A 566 -9.08 -19.62 33.71
CA PHE A 566 -8.28 -20.80 34.06
C PHE A 566 -7.31 -20.44 35.16
N ASP A 567 -7.39 -21.23 36.23
CA ASP A 567 -6.49 -21.19 37.37
C ASP A 567 -5.09 -21.60 37.00
N HIS A 568 -4.94 -22.42 35.95
CA HIS A 568 -3.64 -22.79 35.38
C HIS A 568 -3.69 -23.01 33.87
N ASN A 569 -2.56 -22.73 33.21
CA ASN A 569 -2.35 -23.00 31.79
C ASN A 569 -1.24 -24.03 31.61
N VAL A 570 -1.43 -24.97 30.69
CA VAL A 570 -0.34 -25.80 30.17
C VAL A 570 -0.11 -25.40 28.73
N VAL A 571 1.05 -24.81 28.43
CA VAL A 571 1.46 -24.47 27.07
C VAL A 571 2.31 -25.61 26.53
N ILE A 572 1.81 -26.26 25.47
CA ILE A 572 2.40 -27.45 24.85
C ILE A 572 2.94 -27.03 23.48
N GLN A 573 4.26 -26.89 23.38
CA GLN A 573 4.93 -26.66 22.10
C GLN A 573 5.10 -27.98 21.38
N ILE A 574 4.57 -28.09 20.16
CA ILE A 574 4.69 -29.29 19.32
C ILE A 574 5.49 -29.05 18.02
N GLY A 575 5.97 -27.83 17.80
CA GLY A 575 6.79 -27.45 16.65
C GLY A 575 8.21 -27.02 17.05
N TYR A 576 9.15 -27.21 16.13
CA TYR A 576 10.59 -27.09 16.39
C TYR A 576 11.19 -25.71 16.05
N ASP A 577 10.57 -24.95 15.14
CA ASP A 577 11.15 -23.73 14.58
C ASP A 577 10.92 -22.45 15.42
N ASP A 578 11.65 -21.39 15.07
CA ASP A 578 11.63 -20.10 15.76
C ASP A 578 10.24 -19.44 15.81
N THR A 579 9.40 -19.66 14.80
CA THR A 579 8.04 -19.12 14.79
C THR A 579 7.20 -19.74 15.89
N ILE A 580 7.34 -21.05 16.09
CA ILE A 580 6.64 -21.77 17.15
C ILE A 580 7.25 -21.44 18.51
N GLY A 581 8.58 -21.41 18.63
CA GLY A 581 9.26 -20.97 19.86
C GLY A 581 8.78 -19.59 20.32
N ARG A 582 8.69 -18.62 19.39
CA ARG A 582 8.15 -17.28 19.68
C ARG A 582 6.66 -17.29 20.00
N THR A 583 5.86 -18.11 19.32
CA THR A 583 4.42 -18.25 19.59
C THR A 583 4.16 -18.81 20.98
N THR A 584 4.93 -19.82 21.38
CA THR A 584 4.94 -20.41 22.73
C THR A 584 5.34 -19.36 23.76
N ALA A 585 6.42 -18.61 23.52
CA ALA A 585 6.88 -17.53 24.39
C ALA A 585 5.78 -16.47 24.63
N ASN A 586 5.08 -16.07 23.56
CA ASN A 586 3.97 -15.12 23.63
C ASN A 586 2.78 -15.70 24.43
N ALA A 587 2.47 -16.99 24.25
CA ALA A 587 1.37 -17.65 24.97
C ALA A 587 1.63 -17.74 26.48
N MET A 588 2.84 -18.16 26.88
CA MET A 588 3.20 -18.29 28.29
C MET A 588 3.36 -16.94 29.01
N SER A 589 3.80 -15.90 28.29
CA SER A 589 4.04 -14.57 28.86
C SER A 589 2.76 -13.85 29.30
N LYS A 590 1.59 -14.33 28.89
CA LYS A 590 0.30 -13.76 29.29
C LYS A 590 -0.04 -14.06 30.76
N HIS A 591 0.33 -15.23 31.27
CA HIS A 591 0.07 -15.65 32.64
C HIS A 591 1.27 -16.41 33.24
N PRO A 592 2.45 -15.77 33.36
CA PRO A 592 3.70 -16.47 33.65
C PRO A 592 3.66 -17.25 34.97
N ASN A 593 2.96 -16.72 35.99
CA ASN A 593 2.89 -17.33 37.32
C ASN A 593 1.86 -18.47 37.44
N LYS A 594 1.07 -18.72 36.39
CA LYS A 594 0.01 -19.74 36.31
C LYS A 594 0.15 -20.59 35.04
N THR A 595 1.39 -20.84 34.64
CA THR A 595 1.70 -21.54 33.39
C THR A 595 2.77 -22.61 33.60
N THR A 596 2.47 -23.83 33.16
CA THR A 596 3.43 -24.91 32.90
C THR A 596 3.74 -24.91 31.40
N VAL A 597 5.01 -25.10 31.03
CA VAL A 597 5.47 -25.14 29.63
C VAL A 597 6.17 -26.45 29.36
N ILE A 598 5.72 -27.16 28.33
CA ILE A 598 6.25 -28.44 27.90
C ILE A 598 6.52 -28.41 26.40
N GLN A 599 7.66 -28.96 25.97
CA GLN A 599 7.89 -29.35 24.59
C GLN A 599 7.51 -30.83 24.44
N PHE A 600 6.78 -31.15 23.38
CA PHE A 600 6.28 -32.49 23.14
C PHE A 600 6.32 -32.80 21.65
N ASP A 601 7.10 -33.82 21.27
CA ASP A 601 7.07 -34.35 19.91
C ASP A 601 5.95 -35.38 19.78
N VAL A 602 4.93 -35.07 18.98
CA VAL A 602 3.73 -35.92 18.84
C VAL A 602 4.07 -37.30 18.28
N ALA A 603 5.05 -37.40 17.38
CA ALA A 603 5.38 -38.64 16.68
C ALA A 603 6.16 -39.63 17.57
N SER A 604 7.20 -39.15 18.27
CA SER A 604 8.04 -39.97 19.15
C SER A 604 7.58 -40.02 20.60
N GLN A 605 6.63 -39.15 20.98
CA GLN A 605 6.18 -38.93 22.36
C GLN A 605 7.30 -38.48 23.32
N GLN A 606 8.44 -37.99 22.79
CA GLN A 606 9.47 -37.36 23.60
C GLN A 606 8.95 -36.05 24.18
N TRP A 607 9.25 -35.79 25.45
CA TRP A 607 8.84 -34.57 26.12
C TRP A 607 9.89 -34.02 27.08
N LYS A 608 9.81 -32.72 27.30
CA LYS A 608 10.66 -31.98 28.24
C LYS A 608 9.90 -30.83 28.87
N VAL A 609 9.90 -30.76 30.19
CA VAL A 609 9.30 -29.66 30.98
C VAL A 609 10.29 -28.52 31.09
N LEU A 610 9.91 -27.37 30.57
CA LEU A 610 10.72 -26.16 30.60
C LEU A 610 10.37 -25.25 31.78
N GLN A 611 9.12 -25.30 32.26
CA GLN A 611 8.64 -24.58 33.43
C GLN A 611 7.42 -25.28 34.02
N GLY A 612 7.30 -25.30 35.35
CA GLY A 612 6.18 -25.90 36.09
C GLY A 612 6.63 -27.04 36.99
N ASP A 613 5.69 -27.67 37.68
CA ASP A 613 5.89 -28.81 38.58
C ASP A 613 4.85 -29.89 38.26
N LEU A 614 5.27 -31.02 37.68
CA LEU A 614 4.32 -32.05 37.22
C LEU A 614 3.52 -32.69 38.36
N ASP A 615 4.04 -32.65 39.58
CA ASP A 615 3.41 -33.21 40.78
C ASP A 615 2.54 -32.18 41.52
N ALA A 616 2.57 -30.92 41.12
CA ALA A 616 1.76 -29.88 41.73
C ALA A 616 0.27 -30.16 41.50
N LYS A 617 -0.47 -30.33 42.59
CA LYS A 617 -1.93 -30.41 42.56
C LYS A 617 -2.51 -29.04 42.29
N ILE A 618 -2.97 -28.84 41.06
CA ILE A 618 -3.70 -27.63 40.68
C ILE A 618 -5.17 -27.80 41.02
N SER A 619 -5.70 -26.93 41.89
CA SER A 619 -7.14 -26.79 42.11
C SER A 619 -7.72 -25.75 41.14
N GLY A 620 -8.80 -26.10 40.46
CA GLY A 620 -9.54 -25.18 39.59
C GLY A 620 -9.44 -25.51 38.10
N LYS A 621 -9.84 -24.57 37.24
CA LYS A 621 -9.93 -24.78 35.80
C LYS A 621 -8.56 -24.79 35.11
N ILE A 622 -8.29 -25.77 34.29
CA ILE A 622 -7.02 -25.92 33.55
C ILE A 622 -7.27 -25.79 32.05
N ARG A 623 -6.43 -25.00 31.38
CA ARG A 623 -6.43 -24.90 29.91
C ARG A 623 -5.14 -25.41 29.33
N TRP A 624 -5.26 -26.28 28.33
CA TRP A 624 -4.14 -26.59 27.44
C TRP A 624 -4.12 -25.66 26.25
N ILE A 625 -2.95 -25.14 25.93
CA ILE A 625 -2.68 -24.30 24.77
C ILE A 625 -1.60 -24.99 23.98
N VAL A 626 -1.96 -25.57 22.85
CA VAL A 626 -1.03 -26.29 21.97
C VAL A 626 -0.58 -25.35 20.86
N THR A 627 0.72 -25.23 20.60
CA THR A 627 1.29 -24.33 19.58
C THR A 627 2.02 -25.11 18.48
N GLY A 628 1.69 -24.81 17.22
CA GLY A 628 2.29 -25.44 16.04
C GLY A 628 1.78 -24.85 14.72
N HIS A 629 2.34 -25.30 13.60
CA HIS A 629 1.89 -24.94 12.25
C HIS A 629 0.73 -25.81 11.79
N GLY A 630 -0.33 -25.18 11.28
CA GLY A 630 -1.37 -25.88 10.54
C GLY A 630 -1.06 -25.90 9.04
N GLN A 631 -1.07 -27.08 8.44
CA GLN A 631 -0.74 -27.31 7.03
C GLN A 631 -2.01 -27.62 6.24
N TYR A 632 -2.69 -26.57 5.79
CA TYR A 632 -3.87 -26.69 4.94
C TYR A 632 -3.46 -26.65 3.46
N THR A 633 -3.73 -27.73 2.72
CA THR A 633 -3.24 -27.89 1.34
C THR A 633 -4.28 -27.53 0.27
N TYR A 634 -5.43 -26.97 0.64
CA TYR A 634 -6.57 -26.69 -0.26
C TYR A 634 -7.11 -27.89 -1.04
N THR A 635 -6.56 -29.08 -0.84
CA THR A 635 -7.07 -30.34 -1.34
C THR A 635 -8.22 -30.83 -0.46
N GLN A 636 -9.00 -31.82 -0.91
CA GLN A 636 -10.01 -32.47 -0.05
C GLN A 636 -9.39 -33.35 1.06
N LYS A 637 -8.07 -33.30 1.26
CA LYS A 637 -7.36 -34.04 2.31
C LYS A 637 -7.44 -33.28 3.64
N GLU A 638 -7.22 -34.02 4.70
CA GLU A 638 -7.17 -33.49 6.05
C GLU A 638 -6.07 -32.44 6.22
N THR A 639 -6.36 -31.39 6.99
CA THR A 639 -5.35 -30.43 7.46
C THR A 639 -4.43 -31.13 8.45
N LEU A 640 -3.11 -30.98 8.33
CA LEU A 640 -2.19 -31.53 9.32
C LEU A 640 -1.81 -30.47 10.36
N TYR A 641 -1.50 -30.89 11.60
CA TYR A 641 -0.99 -30.03 12.66
C TYR A 641 0.43 -30.47 13.03
N GLU A 642 1.42 -29.66 12.69
CA GLU A 642 2.85 -30.03 12.68
C GLU A 642 3.11 -31.38 11.99
N GLY A 643 2.55 -31.55 10.79
CA GLY A 643 2.67 -32.78 10.02
C GLY A 643 1.88 -33.98 10.57
N SER A 644 1.22 -33.85 11.72
CA SER A 644 0.41 -34.91 12.32
C SER A 644 -1.03 -34.88 11.83
N THR A 645 -1.59 -36.07 11.60
CA THR A 645 -3.04 -36.26 11.41
C THR A 645 -3.80 -36.08 12.73
N SER A 646 -5.11 -35.86 12.68
CA SER A 646 -5.95 -35.74 13.88
C SER A 646 -5.87 -36.97 14.77
N LYS A 647 -5.70 -38.15 14.18
CA LYS A 647 -5.54 -39.41 14.92
C LYS A 647 -4.23 -39.43 15.70
N GLN A 648 -3.10 -39.19 15.03
CA GLN A 648 -1.78 -39.16 15.67
C GLN A 648 -1.70 -38.09 16.76
N PHE A 649 -2.25 -36.90 16.47
CA PHE A 649 -2.35 -35.82 17.43
C PHE A 649 -3.18 -36.22 18.66
N SER A 650 -4.36 -36.82 18.47
CA SER A 650 -5.20 -37.29 19.57
C SER A 650 -4.51 -38.36 20.41
N GLU A 651 -3.83 -39.32 19.79
CA GLU A 651 -3.02 -40.34 20.50
C GLU A 651 -1.96 -39.68 21.38
N GLY A 652 -1.26 -38.67 20.87
CA GLY A 652 -0.29 -37.88 21.64
C GLY A 652 -0.92 -37.10 22.80
N MET A 653 -2.08 -36.47 22.60
CA MET A 653 -2.78 -35.74 23.67
C MET A 653 -3.31 -36.68 24.76
N ILE A 654 -3.76 -37.87 24.39
CA ILE A 654 -4.18 -38.93 25.33
C ILE A 654 -2.98 -39.42 26.15
N TYR A 655 -1.82 -39.63 25.49
CA TYR A 655 -0.57 -39.97 26.18
C TYR A 655 -0.18 -38.89 27.20
N LEU A 656 -0.15 -37.61 26.78
CA LEU A 656 0.13 -36.50 27.70
C LEU A 656 -0.84 -36.51 28.88
N LYS A 657 -2.15 -36.65 28.63
CA LYS A 657 -3.19 -36.61 29.68
C LYS A 657 -3.02 -37.72 30.71
N ASN A 658 -2.69 -38.92 30.27
CA ASN A 658 -2.70 -40.12 31.10
C ASN A 658 -1.33 -40.45 31.69
N SER A 659 -0.24 -40.00 31.10
CA SER A 659 1.12 -40.41 31.47
C SER A 659 2.02 -39.28 31.94
N VAL A 660 1.79 -38.04 31.51
CA VAL A 660 2.70 -36.91 31.80
C VAL A 660 2.02 -35.83 32.63
N LEU A 661 0.89 -35.32 32.14
CA LEU A 661 0.10 -34.22 32.70
C LEU A 661 -1.05 -34.75 33.56
N THR A 662 -0.80 -35.79 34.37
CA THR A 662 -1.84 -36.49 35.14
C THR A 662 -2.57 -35.57 36.13
N GLN A 663 -1.84 -34.63 36.75
CA GLN A 663 -2.39 -33.60 37.65
C GLN A 663 -2.97 -32.38 36.91
N TYR A 664 -2.86 -32.33 35.58
CA TYR A 664 -3.20 -31.18 34.74
C TYR A 664 -4.33 -31.48 33.74
N GLN A 665 -5.38 -32.17 34.18
CA GLN A 665 -6.52 -32.52 33.31
C GLN A 665 -7.21 -31.25 32.78
N PRO A 666 -7.35 -31.08 31.45
CA PRO A 666 -7.86 -29.82 30.91
C PRO A 666 -9.39 -29.75 30.88
N ASP A 667 -9.92 -28.60 31.29
CA ASP A 667 -11.29 -28.17 31.03
C ASP A 667 -11.46 -27.60 29.61
N LYS A 668 -10.35 -27.26 28.95
CA LYS A 668 -10.34 -26.71 27.59
C LYS A 668 -9.01 -26.96 26.89
N VAL A 669 -9.08 -27.32 25.60
CA VAL A 669 -7.90 -27.40 24.73
C VAL A 669 -8.01 -26.35 23.63
N VAL A 670 -6.95 -25.59 23.44
CA VAL A 670 -6.84 -24.56 22.40
C VAL A 670 -5.69 -24.91 21.47
N LEU A 671 -6.00 -25.05 20.18
CA LEU A 671 -5.02 -25.31 19.12
C LEU A 671 -4.66 -23.99 18.43
N ILE A 672 -3.43 -23.52 18.64
CA ILE A 672 -2.88 -22.35 17.97
C ILE A 672 -2.10 -22.84 16.75
N GLY A 673 -2.83 -23.01 15.65
CA GLY A 673 -2.29 -23.32 14.33
C GLY A 673 -3.23 -22.85 13.22
N CYS A 674 -2.66 -22.48 12.08
CA CYS A 674 -3.39 -21.92 10.94
C CYS A 674 -4.40 -22.92 10.35
N ASN A 675 -5.62 -22.46 10.04
CA ASN A 675 -6.62 -23.20 9.25
C ASN A 675 -7.07 -24.59 9.80
N LEU A 676 -6.78 -24.95 11.06
CA LEU A 676 -7.15 -26.24 11.66
C LEU A 676 -8.67 -26.51 11.74
N ALA A 677 -9.51 -25.47 11.71
CA ALA A 677 -10.97 -25.58 11.66
C ALA A 677 -11.57 -25.23 10.28
N ARG A 678 -10.74 -25.23 9.23
CA ARG A 678 -11.15 -24.86 7.87
C ARG A 678 -11.59 -26.09 7.06
N GLY A 679 -12.51 -25.86 6.12
CA GLY A 679 -12.98 -26.88 5.18
C GLY A 679 -14.15 -27.70 5.71
N GLY A 680 -14.60 -28.66 4.89
CA GLY A 680 -15.68 -29.59 5.23
C GLY A 680 -15.20 -30.71 6.17
N VAL A 681 -16.08 -31.67 6.46
CA VAL A 681 -15.84 -32.77 7.42
C VAL A 681 -14.54 -33.56 7.15
N ASN A 682 -14.15 -33.69 5.88
CA ASN A 682 -12.91 -34.40 5.49
C ASN A 682 -11.63 -33.60 5.78
N GLN A 683 -11.71 -32.28 5.80
CA GLN A 683 -10.57 -31.36 5.90
C GLN A 683 -10.36 -30.82 7.31
N ASN A 684 -11.45 -30.69 8.07
CA ASN A 684 -11.50 -30.02 9.36
C ASN A 684 -10.82 -30.86 10.46
N PHE A 685 -9.56 -30.53 10.76
CA PHE A 685 -8.74 -31.21 11.75
C PHE A 685 -9.34 -31.15 13.14
N ALA A 686 -9.87 -30.00 13.55
CA ALA A 686 -10.46 -29.83 14.88
C ALA A 686 -11.70 -30.70 15.09
N LEU A 687 -12.59 -30.76 14.10
CA LEU A 687 -13.75 -31.64 14.15
C LEU A 687 -13.32 -33.10 14.30
N LYS A 688 -12.40 -33.57 13.46
CA LYS A 688 -11.90 -34.94 13.52
C LYS A 688 -11.18 -35.25 14.83
N THR A 689 -10.37 -34.32 15.32
CA THR A 689 -9.68 -34.43 16.61
C THR A 689 -10.70 -34.58 17.74
N SER A 690 -11.75 -33.76 17.77
CA SER A 690 -12.80 -33.87 18.80
C SER A 690 -13.50 -35.24 18.81
N ILE A 691 -13.68 -35.86 17.63
CA ILE A 691 -14.24 -37.21 17.48
C ILE A 691 -13.24 -38.27 17.97
N GLU A 692 -11.96 -38.17 17.60
CA GLU A 692 -10.94 -39.14 18.04
C GLU A 692 -10.67 -39.06 19.56
N LEU A 693 -10.72 -37.87 20.14
CA LEU A 693 -10.60 -37.67 21.59
C LEU A 693 -11.81 -38.24 22.34
N SER A 694 -13.04 -38.00 21.85
CA SER A 694 -14.25 -38.51 22.51
C SER A 694 -14.36 -40.04 22.48
N LYS A 695 -13.85 -40.70 21.42
CA LYS A 695 -13.72 -42.18 21.37
C LYS A 695 -12.84 -42.76 22.48
N ASN A 696 -11.99 -41.95 23.11
CA ASN A 696 -11.07 -42.35 24.17
C ASN A 696 -11.39 -41.65 25.50
N ASP A 697 -12.67 -41.31 25.72
CA ASP A 697 -13.19 -40.64 26.92
C ASP A 697 -12.49 -39.31 27.27
N PHE A 698 -11.83 -38.68 26.28
CA PHE A 698 -11.26 -37.35 26.42
C PHE A 698 -12.24 -36.29 25.90
N ASN A 699 -13.34 -36.11 26.64
CA ASN A 699 -14.41 -35.17 26.31
C ASN A 699 -14.08 -33.76 26.81
N VAL A 700 -13.42 -32.96 25.96
CA VAL A 700 -13.02 -31.58 26.30
C VAL A 700 -13.44 -30.60 25.20
N PRO A 701 -13.90 -29.39 25.55
CA PRO A 701 -14.07 -28.30 24.59
C PRO A 701 -12.77 -28.02 23.83
N LEU A 702 -12.81 -28.23 22.52
CA LEU A 702 -11.69 -28.01 21.61
C LEU A 702 -11.91 -26.74 20.78
N VAL A 703 -10.93 -25.84 20.79
CA VAL A 703 -10.95 -24.60 20.01
C VAL A 703 -9.83 -24.61 18.99
N ALA A 704 -10.16 -24.29 17.74
CA ALA A 704 -9.20 -24.12 16.66
C ALA A 704 -9.66 -23.05 15.66
N TYR A 705 -8.78 -22.66 14.74
CA TYR A 705 -8.98 -21.50 13.87
C TYR A 705 -9.18 -21.89 12.41
N ASN A 706 -10.12 -21.24 11.72
CA ASN A 706 -10.41 -21.49 10.30
C ASN A 706 -9.63 -20.56 9.35
N ARG A 707 -8.61 -19.88 9.84
CA ARG A 707 -7.81 -18.87 9.15
C ARG A 707 -6.37 -18.87 9.68
N LEU A 708 -5.51 -18.06 9.08
CA LEU A 708 -4.17 -17.82 9.61
C LEU A 708 -4.28 -17.16 10.99
N VAL A 709 -3.47 -17.64 11.94
CA VAL A 709 -3.46 -17.18 13.33
C VAL A 709 -2.03 -16.99 13.82
N GLY A 710 -1.81 -15.96 14.60
CA GLY A 710 -0.55 -15.68 15.29
C GLY A 710 -0.82 -15.03 16.64
N ASN A 711 0.23 -14.70 17.38
CA ASN A 711 0.12 -13.98 18.66
C ASN A 711 1.05 -12.76 18.68
N THR A 712 0.58 -11.63 19.19
CA THR A 712 1.41 -10.46 19.51
C THR A 712 2.37 -10.78 20.67
N ILE A 713 3.35 -9.89 20.87
CA ILE A 713 4.28 -9.93 22.01
C ILE A 713 3.58 -9.94 23.39
N SER A 714 2.33 -9.50 23.47
CA SER A 714 1.50 -9.51 24.69
C SER A 714 0.60 -10.74 24.81
N GLY A 715 0.76 -11.74 23.92
CA GLY A 715 -0.04 -12.96 23.90
C GLY A 715 -1.47 -12.77 23.39
N LYS A 716 -1.76 -11.64 22.70
CA LYS A 716 -3.05 -11.43 22.02
C LYS A 716 -3.04 -12.10 20.65
N LYS A 717 -4.13 -12.76 20.28
CA LYS A 717 -4.25 -13.42 18.98
C LYS A 717 -4.41 -12.39 17.87
N VAL A 718 -3.71 -12.60 16.77
CA VAL A 718 -3.83 -11.86 15.52
C VAL A 718 -4.34 -12.82 14.46
N PHE A 719 -5.30 -12.37 13.67
CA PHE A 719 -5.88 -13.14 12.59
C PHE A 719 -5.68 -12.40 11.28
N TRP A 720 -5.33 -13.12 10.22
CA TRP A 720 -5.30 -12.54 8.88
C TRP A 720 -6.60 -12.85 8.13
N PRO A 721 -7.07 -11.93 7.25
CA PRO A 721 -8.26 -12.15 6.43
C PRO A 721 -8.14 -13.38 5.52
N ILE A 722 -9.26 -14.05 5.27
CA ILE A 722 -9.34 -15.16 4.33
C ILE A 722 -9.18 -14.61 2.91
N GLY A 723 -8.10 -14.97 2.20
CA GLY A 723 -7.87 -14.58 0.80
C GLY A 723 -6.52 -13.94 0.48
N ARG A 724 -5.69 -13.62 1.48
CA ARG A 724 -4.27 -13.26 1.25
C ARG A 724 -3.39 -14.50 1.37
N GLU A 725 -3.42 -15.36 0.36
CA GLU A 725 -2.36 -16.36 0.21
C GLU A 725 -1.37 -15.85 -0.83
N GLY A 726 -0.34 -15.18 -0.32
CA GLY A 726 0.93 -15.14 -1.02
C GLY A 726 1.48 -16.55 -1.02
N HIS A 727 1.64 -17.10 -2.23
CA HIS A 727 2.64 -18.12 -2.46
C HIS A 727 3.98 -17.60 -1.91
N TYR A 728 4.47 -18.22 -0.83
CA TYR A 728 5.89 -18.22 -0.54
C TYR A 728 6.57 -19.29 -1.36
#